data_AF-A0AA96Q9V8-F1
#
_entry.id   AF-A0AA96Q9V8-F1
#
_cell.length_a   1.000
_cell.length_b   1.000
_cell.length_c   1.000
_cell.angle_alpha   90.00
_cell.angle_beta   90.00
_cell.angle_gamma   90.00
#
_symmetry.space_group_name_H-M   'P 1'
#
loop_
_entity.id
_entity.type
_entity.pdbx_description
1 polymer ?
#
loop_
_entity_poly.entity_id
_entity_poly.type
_entity_poly.pdbx_seq_one_letter_code
_entity_poly.pdbx_strand_id
1 'polypeptide(L)'
;MNYIDLLTQEEKPILCRIITGRDFKELFKRNEQEFSKIRKGFRAKSLTEQQALSIAIVNVDKPFIAMWVNTRVDIWLKEIQENIEELEEEGSTHDIALASTMLDSVFANNVDLYLKLAGKTMDADVRSKLHERMESIKSERARNAEVADRIKVMEEEKRHLLDQIAAAQQSVNTIKAEYERKIQELEQDKDTLESLLAEAQERITELQTAPTAAKSDDADYLAQFDDTDTSVLPSVGSDEIVSLCGVISDYNGQKWLIRHADLSHNGHYHIFRKSEDVPPYFTNRDKIFYKDGPSNDGFYGIWTWSATPNEKDPSKDYILSRYNMDLDAIEVVTISEASNLDNLINLLKNGIEYQPHSHRVMFAFYASKGQYMGILCNTQELNTVNGKTAFAEDCIEVPVYEFTGGNILRLDNGLSFYRNAFAGLPSKLYQLKSPLDIVKNIVFSSISWGTYKTRGLTRAEYRTFKDFLGSIPVDDITRKIETACRCSNSAAKELLDEFLNVVWKYVDGDSLEDEIILSAISASTELQERIKALIRTDWEAENKSLLDKAQKKLDSLDAQLKSATISLTKAQEAFNKTKSEEERLAGVIAEKEKLAEDVEVAVAERIQKARENAADFIANMAFVGGQPIQVAATETPAAVEVSSKPVIAPYHTFSAFDDLNDLEVHHSWADVINTAAFELKEAGVAEKYRSSLAAFLCAAYIEKQPIFLVGPNAIDIVQAFSAAVTGHKYGMLCCEGGYCNQVITEIGTDGEDIVIINNLLASGWMNRLPEILSQKDIFYVATHPYAEDIQVEPKSLYGFMLPLFTEFFVDEKATGKYYGGYFAEDFKTYSTPKGTRKDLRVLSKLKIGSLVRNRINRLVATMHGIYSATTTDEDFLYAVLPIAYASLEINELTEAIADPQKDIAISEGLKRDLQYVLGEF
;
A
#
# COMPACT_ATOMS: atom_id res chain seq x y z
N MET A 1 -69.32 -49.19 -31.59
CA MET A 1 -69.82 -50.44 -30.94
C MET A 1 -70.71 -50.10 -29.72
N ASN A 2 -71.34 -51.05 -29.00
CA ASN A 2 -71.85 -50.75 -27.64
C ASN A 2 -70.82 -51.22 -26.60
N TYR A 3 -69.90 -50.33 -26.27
CA TYR A 3 -68.79 -50.61 -25.35
C TYR A 3 -69.24 -50.63 -23.88
N ILE A 4 -70.27 -49.87 -23.51
CA ILE A 4 -70.81 -49.82 -22.15
C ILE A 4 -71.26 -51.21 -21.68
N ASP A 5 -71.85 -52.02 -22.56
CA ASP A 5 -72.33 -53.37 -22.24
C ASP A 5 -71.17 -54.37 -22.02
N LEU A 6 -69.96 -54.06 -22.49
CA LEU A 6 -68.75 -54.87 -22.28
C LEU A 6 -68.10 -54.63 -20.91
N LEU A 7 -68.49 -53.56 -20.21
CA LEU A 7 -67.88 -53.11 -18.96
C LEU A 7 -68.61 -53.58 -17.71
N THR A 8 -67.86 -53.93 -16.67
CA THR A 8 -68.39 -54.22 -15.34
C THR A 8 -68.91 -52.94 -14.66
N GLN A 9 -69.67 -53.11 -13.57
CA GLN A 9 -70.12 -51.99 -12.74
C GLN A 9 -68.96 -51.23 -12.06
N GLU A 10 -67.76 -51.81 -11.98
CA GLU A 10 -66.56 -51.18 -11.43
C GLU A 10 -65.75 -50.44 -12.51
N GLU A 11 -65.73 -50.95 -13.74
CA GLU A 11 -65.04 -50.35 -14.89
C GLU A 11 -65.78 -49.13 -15.46
N LYS A 12 -67.12 -49.12 -15.44
CA LYS A 12 -67.94 -47.99 -15.91
C LYS A 12 -67.59 -46.66 -15.20
N PRO A 13 -67.45 -46.59 -13.85
CA PRO A 13 -66.90 -45.43 -13.16
C PRO A 13 -65.50 -45.01 -13.61
N ILE A 14 -64.62 -45.96 -13.93
CA ILE A 14 -63.24 -45.70 -14.37
C ILE A 14 -63.25 -45.03 -15.75
N LEU A 15 -63.99 -45.58 -16.72
CA LEU A 15 -64.14 -44.96 -18.03
C LEU A 15 -64.73 -43.54 -17.93
N CYS A 16 -65.71 -43.32 -17.06
CA CYS A 16 -66.26 -41.98 -16.83
C CYS A 16 -65.22 -41.01 -16.25
N ARG A 17 -64.30 -41.48 -15.39
CA ARG A 17 -63.21 -40.64 -14.86
C ARG A 17 -62.22 -40.25 -15.97
N ILE A 18 -61.91 -41.15 -16.91
CA ILE A 18 -61.05 -40.88 -18.08
C ILE A 18 -61.66 -39.80 -19.00
N ILE A 19 -62.98 -39.85 -19.22
CA ILE A 19 -63.72 -38.82 -19.98
C ILE A 19 -63.77 -37.46 -19.23
N THR A 20 -63.61 -37.48 -17.91
CA THR A 20 -63.65 -36.34 -16.99
C THR A 20 -65.04 -35.67 -16.84
N GLY A 21 -65.21 -34.99 -15.70
CA GLY A 21 -66.43 -34.22 -15.41
C GLY A 21 -66.65 -33.00 -16.31
N ARG A 22 -65.60 -32.53 -16.99
CA ARG A 22 -65.68 -31.38 -17.92
C ARG A 22 -66.48 -31.75 -19.17
N ASP A 23 -66.13 -32.86 -19.81
CA ASP A 23 -66.76 -33.28 -21.06
C ASP A 23 -68.21 -33.72 -20.80
N PHE A 24 -68.49 -34.40 -19.68
CA PHE A 24 -69.88 -34.67 -19.25
C PHE A 24 -70.69 -33.40 -18.95
N LYS A 25 -70.08 -32.36 -18.37
CA LYS A 25 -70.75 -31.06 -18.16
C LYS A 25 -71.09 -30.41 -19.50
N GLU A 26 -70.23 -30.50 -20.51
CA GLU A 26 -70.53 -30.06 -21.88
C GLU A 26 -71.64 -30.91 -22.54
N LEU A 27 -71.61 -32.24 -22.39
CA LEU A 27 -72.68 -33.12 -22.86
C LEU A 27 -74.05 -32.70 -22.29
N PHE A 28 -74.12 -32.45 -20.98
CA PHE A 28 -75.35 -32.05 -20.31
C PHE A 28 -75.84 -30.65 -20.70
N LYS A 29 -74.94 -29.70 -20.99
CA LYS A 29 -75.32 -28.40 -21.56
C LYS A 29 -75.93 -28.56 -22.96
N ARG A 30 -75.32 -29.39 -23.81
CA ARG A 30 -75.78 -29.64 -25.18
C ARG A 30 -77.11 -30.41 -25.23
N ASN A 31 -77.43 -31.18 -24.19
CA ASN A 31 -78.61 -32.04 -24.09
C ASN A 31 -79.47 -31.71 -22.86
N GLU A 32 -79.70 -30.42 -22.57
CA GLU A 32 -80.35 -29.97 -21.33
C GLU A 32 -81.78 -30.54 -21.14
N GLN A 33 -82.49 -30.84 -22.24
CA GLN A 33 -83.80 -31.51 -22.21
C GLN A 33 -83.74 -32.95 -21.68
N GLU A 34 -82.74 -33.74 -22.09
CA GLU A 34 -82.54 -35.10 -21.60
C GLU A 34 -81.92 -35.12 -20.20
N PHE A 35 -80.98 -34.20 -19.93
CA PHE A 35 -80.41 -34.01 -18.60
C PHE A 35 -81.47 -33.68 -17.54
N SER A 36 -82.46 -32.84 -17.89
CA SER A 36 -83.57 -32.47 -17.00
C SER A 36 -84.45 -33.66 -16.58
N LYS A 37 -84.45 -34.76 -17.35
CA LYS A 37 -85.14 -36.02 -16.99
C LYS A 37 -84.37 -36.81 -15.94
N ILE A 38 -83.05 -36.66 -15.89
CA ILE A 38 -82.15 -37.31 -14.91
C ILE A 38 -82.10 -36.51 -13.60
N ARG A 39 -81.87 -35.20 -13.67
CA ARG A 39 -81.73 -34.34 -12.48
C ARG A 39 -82.64 -33.11 -12.55
N LYS A 40 -83.87 -33.30 -12.06
CA LYS A 40 -84.88 -32.23 -11.97
C LYS A 40 -84.41 -31.08 -11.07
N GLY A 41 -84.71 -29.84 -11.47
CA GLY A 41 -84.45 -28.63 -10.68
C GLY A 41 -83.03 -28.04 -10.76
N PHE A 42 -82.09 -28.69 -11.47
CA PHE A 42 -80.74 -28.16 -11.71
C PHE A 42 -80.55 -27.79 -13.19
N ARG A 43 -79.84 -26.69 -13.46
CA ARG A 43 -79.38 -26.36 -14.83
C ARG A 43 -78.02 -27.00 -15.10
N ALA A 44 -77.80 -27.49 -16.31
CA ALA A 44 -76.52 -28.14 -16.65
C ALA A 44 -75.32 -27.18 -16.54
N LYS A 45 -75.54 -25.89 -16.85
CA LYS A 45 -74.51 -24.84 -16.74
C LYS A 45 -74.00 -24.62 -15.30
N SER A 46 -74.85 -24.85 -14.28
CA SER A 46 -74.54 -24.61 -12.86
C SER A 46 -73.86 -25.79 -12.14
N LEU A 47 -73.67 -26.94 -12.78
CA LEU A 47 -72.95 -28.07 -12.18
C LEU A 47 -71.46 -27.76 -11.99
N THR A 48 -70.85 -28.25 -10.92
CA THR A 48 -69.38 -28.40 -10.87
C THR A 48 -68.93 -29.59 -11.73
N GLU A 49 -67.65 -29.68 -12.10
CA GLU A 49 -67.14 -30.82 -12.88
C GLU A 49 -67.30 -32.15 -12.09
N GLN A 50 -67.03 -32.15 -10.78
CA GLN A 50 -67.30 -33.30 -9.91
C GLN A 50 -68.79 -33.69 -9.85
N GLN A 51 -69.71 -32.71 -9.82
CA GLN A 51 -71.15 -32.98 -9.86
C GLN A 51 -71.59 -33.55 -11.21
N ALA A 52 -71.04 -33.07 -12.33
CA ALA A 52 -71.31 -33.65 -13.63
C ALA A 52 -70.79 -35.09 -13.74
N LEU A 53 -69.56 -35.35 -13.28
CA LEU A 53 -68.97 -36.69 -13.26
C LEU A 53 -69.80 -37.69 -12.42
N SER A 54 -70.18 -37.31 -11.20
CA SER A 54 -71.01 -38.17 -10.33
C SER A 54 -72.39 -38.45 -10.91
N ILE A 55 -73.05 -37.47 -11.55
CA ILE A 55 -74.32 -37.69 -12.25
C ILE A 55 -74.13 -38.65 -13.43
N ALA A 56 -73.05 -38.49 -14.19
CA ALA A 56 -72.72 -39.33 -15.35
C ALA A 56 -72.49 -40.79 -14.92
N ILE A 57 -71.69 -41.04 -13.88
CA ILE A 57 -71.42 -42.38 -13.36
C ILE A 57 -72.72 -43.10 -12.96
N VAL A 58 -73.59 -42.44 -12.19
CA VAL A 58 -74.86 -43.03 -11.70
C VAL A 58 -75.88 -43.28 -12.84
N ASN A 59 -75.72 -42.62 -13.99
CA ASN A 59 -76.67 -42.67 -15.10
C ASN A 59 -76.02 -43.12 -16.42
N VAL A 60 -74.87 -43.77 -16.37
CA VAL A 60 -74.05 -44.11 -17.55
C VAL A 60 -74.82 -44.97 -18.55
N ASP A 61 -75.71 -45.85 -18.07
CA ASP A 61 -76.58 -46.72 -18.86
C ASP A 61 -77.80 -45.99 -19.49
N LYS A 62 -77.96 -44.68 -19.30
CA LYS A 62 -79.03 -43.91 -19.97
C LYS A 62 -78.67 -43.72 -21.45
N PRO A 63 -79.61 -43.94 -22.41
CA PRO A 63 -79.29 -44.02 -23.83
C PRO A 63 -78.45 -42.87 -24.41
N PHE A 64 -78.72 -41.61 -24.04
CA PHE A 64 -77.96 -40.47 -24.56
C PHE A 64 -76.54 -40.37 -23.97
N ILE A 65 -76.33 -40.83 -22.73
CA ILE A 65 -75.01 -40.86 -22.09
C ILE A 65 -74.22 -42.03 -22.67
N ALA A 66 -74.81 -43.23 -22.69
CA ALA A 66 -74.20 -44.43 -23.26
C ALA A 66 -73.80 -44.23 -24.74
N MET A 67 -74.68 -43.69 -25.58
CA MET A 67 -74.38 -43.41 -26.99
C MET A 67 -73.18 -42.46 -27.16
N TRP A 68 -73.11 -41.40 -26.36
CA TRP A 68 -72.02 -40.43 -26.45
C TRP A 68 -70.70 -40.99 -25.91
N VAL A 69 -70.72 -41.70 -24.78
CA VAL A 69 -69.55 -42.41 -24.24
C VAL A 69 -69.03 -43.43 -25.25
N ASN A 70 -69.92 -44.23 -25.85
CA ASN A 70 -69.54 -45.19 -26.90
C ASN A 70 -68.89 -44.50 -28.09
N THR A 71 -69.41 -43.35 -28.53
CA THR A 71 -68.83 -42.56 -29.63
C THR A 71 -67.44 -42.03 -29.26
N ARG A 72 -67.23 -41.60 -28.01
CA ARG A 72 -65.94 -41.11 -27.52
C ARG A 72 -64.89 -42.22 -27.45
N VAL A 73 -65.28 -43.42 -27.01
CA VAL A 73 -64.42 -44.61 -27.03
C VAL A 73 -64.05 -45.04 -28.45
N ASP A 74 -65.01 -45.05 -29.38
CA ASP A 74 -64.79 -45.38 -30.80
C ASP A 74 -63.70 -44.48 -31.42
N ILE A 75 -63.78 -43.17 -31.17
CA ILE A 75 -62.77 -42.18 -31.57
C ILE A 75 -61.40 -42.49 -30.96
N TRP A 76 -61.31 -42.70 -29.64
CA TRP A 76 -60.04 -42.96 -28.97
C TRP A 76 -59.38 -44.27 -29.41
N LEU A 77 -60.16 -45.34 -29.60
CA LEU A 77 -59.62 -46.61 -30.11
C LEU A 77 -59.07 -46.46 -31.52
N LYS A 78 -59.69 -45.60 -32.34
CA LYS A 78 -59.20 -45.27 -33.68
C LYS A 78 -57.92 -44.43 -33.61
N GLU A 79 -57.91 -43.34 -32.85
CA GLU A 79 -56.74 -42.47 -32.66
C GLU A 79 -55.50 -43.27 -32.18
N ILE A 80 -55.65 -44.20 -31.23
CA ILE A 80 -54.50 -44.99 -30.76
C ILE A 80 -54.05 -46.02 -31.81
N GLN A 81 -54.94 -46.54 -32.63
CA GLN A 81 -54.58 -47.50 -33.68
C GLN A 81 -53.86 -46.79 -34.83
N GLU A 82 -54.31 -45.60 -35.22
CA GLU A 82 -53.63 -44.73 -36.21
C GLU A 82 -52.21 -44.35 -35.72
N ASN A 83 -52.04 -43.94 -34.46
CA ASN A 83 -50.72 -43.61 -33.89
C ASN A 83 -49.76 -44.82 -33.80
N ILE A 84 -50.28 -46.04 -33.55
CA ILE A 84 -49.44 -47.25 -33.54
C ILE A 84 -48.93 -47.52 -34.95
N GLU A 85 -49.81 -47.45 -35.96
CA GLU A 85 -49.47 -47.65 -37.37
C GLU A 85 -48.44 -46.61 -37.86
N GLU A 86 -48.58 -45.34 -37.49
CA GLU A 86 -47.62 -44.27 -37.80
C GLU A 86 -46.23 -44.54 -37.20
N LEU A 87 -46.13 -44.90 -35.92
CA LEU A 87 -44.85 -45.22 -35.27
C LEU A 87 -44.19 -46.49 -35.84
N GLU A 88 -44.98 -47.46 -36.33
CA GLU A 88 -44.47 -48.65 -37.03
C GLU A 88 -43.95 -48.29 -38.44
N GLU A 89 -44.61 -47.38 -39.18
CA GLU A 89 -44.11 -46.85 -40.45
C GLU A 89 -42.82 -46.04 -40.28
N GLU A 90 -42.65 -45.32 -39.16
CA GLU A 90 -41.40 -44.65 -38.77
C GLU A 90 -40.27 -45.64 -38.37
N GLY A 91 -40.55 -46.95 -38.30
CA GLY A 91 -39.58 -48.00 -38.04
C GLY A 91 -39.48 -48.47 -36.59
N SER A 92 -40.41 -48.08 -35.71
CA SER A 92 -40.52 -48.67 -34.38
C SER A 92 -41.01 -50.12 -34.46
N THR A 93 -40.55 -50.99 -33.55
CA THR A 93 -41.17 -52.31 -33.40
C THR A 93 -42.55 -52.19 -32.74
N HIS A 94 -43.47 -53.11 -33.05
CA HIS A 94 -44.84 -53.12 -32.51
C HIS A 94 -44.92 -52.87 -31.00
N ASP A 95 -44.06 -53.55 -30.22
CA ASP A 95 -44.03 -53.43 -28.76
C ASP A 95 -43.61 -52.02 -28.29
N ILE A 96 -42.77 -51.32 -29.05
CA ILE A 96 -42.35 -49.94 -28.78
C ILE A 96 -43.44 -48.97 -29.20
N ALA A 97 -44.00 -49.12 -30.40
CA ALA A 97 -45.10 -48.30 -30.91
C ALA A 97 -46.33 -48.38 -29.98
N LEU A 98 -46.68 -49.59 -29.53
CA LEU A 98 -47.75 -49.83 -28.57
C LEU A 98 -47.44 -49.22 -27.19
N ALA A 99 -46.26 -49.45 -26.62
CA ALA A 99 -45.90 -48.88 -25.32
C ALA A 99 -45.85 -47.35 -25.34
N SER A 100 -45.26 -46.76 -26.39
CA SER A 100 -45.20 -45.31 -26.59
C SER A 100 -46.59 -44.71 -26.74
N THR A 101 -47.43 -45.27 -27.62
CA THR A 101 -48.80 -44.79 -27.81
C THR A 101 -49.64 -44.96 -26.54
N MET A 102 -49.47 -46.02 -25.77
CA MET A 102 -50.18 -46.21 -24.50
C MET A 102 -49.82 -45.13 -23.47
N LEU A 103 -48.54 -44.77 -23.34
CA LEU A 103 -48.09 -43.68 -22.46
C LEU A 103 -48.72 -42.32 -22.82
N ASP A 104 -48.87 -42.05 -24.12
CA ASP A 104 -49.42 -40.78 -24.63
C ASP A 104 -50.96 -40.80 -24.76
N SER A 105 -51.60 -41.94 -24.53
CA SER A 105 -53.06 -42.12 -24.63
C SER A 105 -53.83 -41.73 -23.37
N VAL A 106 -55.14 -41.52 -23.52
CA VAL A 106 -56.08 -41.38 -22.39
C VAL A 106 -56.15 -42.62 -21.47
N PHE A 107 -55.60 -43.76 -21.89
CA PHE A 107 -55.57 -45.01 -21.14
C PHE A 107 -54.22 -45.31 -20.49
N ALA A 108 -53.26 -44.38 -20.45
CA ALA A 108 -51.92 -44.58 -19.87
C ALA A 108 -51.92 -45.22 -18.46
N ASN A 109 -52.88 -44.84 -17.61
CA ASN A 109 -53.06 -45.36 -16.25
C ASN A 109 -54.06 -46.54 -16.15
N ASN A 110 -54.65 -46.99 -17.27
CA ASN A 110 -55.74 -47.98 -17.32
C ASN A 110 -55.63 -48.87 -18.57
N VAL A 111 -54.46 -49.45 -18.82
CA VAL A 111 -54.17 -50.25 -20.04
C VAL A 111 -55.10 -51.48 -20.17
N ASP A 112 -55.44 -52.15 -19.07
CA ASP A 112 -56.42 -53.27 -19.06
C ASP A 112 -57.79 -52.86 -19.62
N LEU A 113 -58.24 -51.63 -19.34
CA LEU A 113 -59.50 -51.10 -19.82
C LEU A 113 -59.45 -50.84 -21.34
N TYR A 114 -58.32 -50.33 -21.86
CA TYR A 114 -58.11 -50.21 -23.29
C TYR A 114 -58.15 -51.58 -23.99
N LEU A 115 -57.39 -52.57 -23.50
CA LEU A 115 -57.33 -53.91 -24.12
C LEU A 115 -58.72 -54.55 -24.21
N LYS A 116 -59.52 -54.42 -23.14
CA LYS A 116 -60.90 -54.89 -23.09
C LYS A 116 -61.82 -54.17 -24.07
N LEU A 117 -61.71 -52.84 -24.19
CA LEU A 117 -62.49 -52.02 -25.12
C LEU A 117 -62.10 -52.26 -26.59
N ALA A 118 -60.83 -52.51 -26.86
CA ALA A 118 -60.29 -52.88 -28.17
C ALA A 118 -60.60 -54.32 -28.59
N GLY A 119 -61.14 -55.16 -27.70
CA GLY A 119 -61.36 -56.58 -27.94
C GLY A 119 -60.07 -57.41 -28.06
N LYS A 120 -58.93 -56.87 -27.60
CA LYS A 120 -57.61 -57.51 -27.68
C LYS A 120 -57.35 -58.31 -26.40
N THR A 121 -57.32 -59.65 -26.49
CA THR A 121 -56.97 -60.52 -25.36
C THR A 121 -55.46 -60.74 -25.29
N MET A 122 -54.79 -60.18 -24.27
CA MET A 122 -53.36 -60.39 -24.00
C MET A 122 -53.13 -61.28 -22.78
N ASP A 123 -52.19 -62.22 -22.92
CA ASP A 123 -51.68 -63.04 -21.83
C ASP A 123 -50.99 -62.19 -20.74
N ALA A 124 -50.90 -62.72 -19.52
CA ALA A 124 -50.33 -62.03 -18.37
C ALA A 124 -48.83 -61.70 -18.54
N ASP A 125 -48.05 -62.58 -19.17
CA ASP A 125 -46.61 -62.36 -19.41
C ASP A 125 -46.39 -61.21 -20.40
N VAL A 126 -47.12 -61.22 -21.52
CA VAL A 126 -47.06 -60.15 -22.55
C VAL A 126 -47.52 -58.80 -21.97
N ARG A 127 -48.50 -58.79 -21.07
CA ARG A 127 -48.96 -57.58 -20.39
C ARG A 127 -47.94 -57.01 -19.41
N SER A 128 -47.24 -57.86 -18.63
CA SER A 128 -46.14 -57.42 -17.76
C SER A 128 -45.04 -56.75 -18.57
N LYS A 129 -44.66 -57.36 -19.71
CA LYS A 129 -43.64 -56.82 -20.63
C LYS A 129 -44.05 -55.48 -21.24
N LEU A 130 -45.33 -55.27 -21.55
CA LEU A 130 -45.84 -53.97 -21.99
C LEU A 130 -45.66 -52.89 -20.91
N HIS A 131 -46.02 -53.17 -19.66
CA HIS A 131 -45.83 -52.22 -18.56
C HIS A 131 -44.35 -51.92 -18.25
N GLU A 132 -43.50 -52.94 -18.27
CA GLU A 132 -42.04 -52.78 -18.13
C GLU A 132 -41.47 -51.91 -19.26
N ARG A 133 -41.94 -52.10 -20.49
CA ARG A 133 -41.55 -51.29 -21.65
C ARG A 133 -42.03 -49.83 -21.53
N MET A 134 -43.24 -49.62 -21.02
CA MET A 134 -43.77 -48.27 -20.75
C MET A 134 -42.92 -47.53 -19.70
N GLU A 135 -42.59 -48.14 -18.57
CA GLU A 135 -41.73 -47.47 -17.55
C GLU A 135 -40.29 -47.28 -18.03
N SER A 136 -39.77 -48.19 -18.86
CA SER A 136 -38.47 -48.03 -19.55
C SER A 136 -38.46 -46.79 -20.46
N ILE A 137 -39.45 -46.64 -21.34
CA ILE A 137 -39.56 -45.49 -22.26
C ILE A 137 -39.77 -44.18 -21.49
N LYS A 138 -40.60 -44.20 -20.44
CA LYS A 138 -40.87 -43.03 -19.58
C LYS A 138 -39.60 -42.57 -18.85
N SER A 139 -38.80 -43.50 -18.34
CA SER A 139 -37.49 -43.22 -17.71
C SER A 139 -36.47 -42.66 -18.71
N GLU A 140 -36.48 -43.15 -19.95
CA GLU A 140 -35.61 -42.66 -21.02
C GLU A 140 -36.00 -41.25 -21.49
N ARG A 141 -37.29 -40.99 -21.70
CA ARG A 141 -37.82 -39.64 -22.01
C ARG A 141 -37.45 -38.62 -20.93
N ALA A 142 -37.56 -38.99 -19.65
CA ALA A 142 -37.18 -38.11 -18.53
C ALA A 142 -35.67 -37.78 -18.54
N ARG A 143 -34.80 -38.78 -18.73
CA ARG A 143 -33.35 -38.59 -18.82
C ARG A 143 -32.96 -37.72 -20.01
N ASN A 144 -33.60 -37.92 -21.16
CA ASN A 144 -33.32 -37.15 -22.37
C ASN A 144 -33.76 -35.67 -22.24
N ALA A 145 -34.87 -35.40 -21.53
CA ALA A 145 -35.29 -34.04 -21.20
C ALA A 145 -34.27 -33.35 -20.28
N GLU A 146 -33.80 -34.02 -19.23
CA GLU A 146 -32.77 -33.49 -18.31
C GLU A 146 -31.46 -33.17 -19.05
N VAL A 147 -31.03 -34.03 -19.97
CA VAL A 147 -29.85 -33.78 -20.81
C VAL A 147 -30.06 -32.59 -21.75
N ALA A 148 -31.25 -32.44 -22.34
CA ALA A 148 -31.57 -31.30 -23.21
C ALA A 148 -31.56 -29.96 -22.44
N ASP A 149 -32.13 -29.93 -21.23
CA ASP A 149 -32.09 -28.74 -20.37
C ASP A 149 -30.66 -28.39 -19.94
N ARG A 150 -29.84 -29.38 -19.57
CA ARG A 150 -28.41 -29.18 -19.26
C ARG A 150 -27.63 -28.63 -20.47
N ILE A 151 -27.88 -29.13 -21.67
CA ILE A 151 -27.26 -28.61 -22.91
C ILE A 151 -27.65 -27.15 -23.12
N LYS A 152 -28.92 -26.80 -22.96
CA LYS A 152 -29.41 -25.44 -23.12
C LYS A 152 -28.76 -24.47 -22.13
N VAL A 153 -28.65 -24.84 -20.85
CA VAL A 153 -27.94 -24.04 -19.83
C VAL A 153 -26.48 -23.79 -20.25
N MET A 154 -25.75 -24.82 -20.68
CA MET A 154 -24.37 -24.67 -21.15
C MET A 154 -24.24 -23.80 -22.42
N GLU A 155 -25.23 -23.81 -23.32
CA GLU A 155 -25.25 -22.90 -24.48
C GLU A 155 -25.49 -21.44 -24.09
N GLU A 156 -26.36 -21.20 -23.10
CA GLU A 156 -26.59 -19.88 -22.49
C GLU A 156 -25.31 -19.38 -21.79
N GLU A 157 -24.66 -20.20 -20.97
CA GLU A 157 -23.38 -19.90 -20.29
C GLU A 157 -22.24 -19.61 -21.28
N LYS A 158 -22.11 -20.43 -22.34
CA LYS A 158 -21.12 -20.21 -23.41
C LYS A 158 -21.33 -18.86 -24.09
N ARG A 159 -22.58 -18.43 -24.28
CA ARG A 159 -22.89 -17.12 -24.88
C ARG A 159 -22.50 -15.98 -23.94
N HIS A 160 -22.86 -16.09 -22.66
CA HIS A 160 -22.47 -15.14 -21.62
C HIS A 160 -20.94 -14.99 -21.49
N LEU A 161 -20.18 -16.10 -21.55
CA LEU A 161 -18.71 -16.07 -21.55
C LEU A 161 -18.13 -15.39 -22.79
N LEU A 162 -18.71 -15.61 -23.98
CA LEU A 162 -18.29 -14.91 -25.20
C LEU A 162 -18.54 -13.39 -25.12
N ASP A 163 -19.67 -12.98 -24.55
CA ASP A 163 -19.99 -11.56 -24.34
C ASP A 163 -19.03 -10.91 -23.32
N GLN A 164 -18.66 -11.63 -22.24
CA GLN A 164 -17.64 -11.17 -21.30
C GLN A 164 -16.26 -11.02 -21.96
N ILE A 165 -15.84 -11.98 -22.77
CA ILE A 165 -14.56 -11.91 -23.51
C ILE A 165 -14.55 -10.71 -24.46
N ALA A 166 -15.67 -10.44 -25.16
CA ALA A 166 -15.80 -9.27 -26.03
C ALA A 166 -15.71 -7.94 -25.24
N ALA A 167 -16.41 -7.86 -24.09
CA ALA A 167 -16.35 -6.69 -23.21
C ALA A 167 -14.95 -6.46 -22.61
N ALA A 168 -14.27 -7.53 -22.18
CA ALA A 168 -12.89 -7.46 -21.70
C ALA A 168 -11.92 -7.01 -22.79
N GLN A 169 -12.08 -7.51 -24.02
CA GLN A 169 -11.27 -7.08 -25.17
C GLN A 169 -11.49 -5.59 -25.51
N GLN A 170 -12.72 -5.10 -25.40
CA GLN A 170 -13.04 -3.68 -25.60
C GLN A 170 -12.47 -2.79 -24.47
N SER A 171 -12.50 -3.26 -23.23
CA SER A 171 -11.83 -2.62 -22.09
C SER A 171 -10.32 -2.50 -22.33
N VAL A 172 -9.64 -3.60 -22.67
CA VAL A 172 -8.19 -3.62 -23.00
C VAL A 172 -7.85 -2.66 -24.14
N ASN A 173 -8.65 -2.61 -25.20
CA ASN A 173 -8.45 -1.67 -26.30
C ASN A 173 -8.62 -0.21 -25.88
N THR A 174 -9.56 0.08 -24.97
CA THR A 174 -9.80 1.43 -24.42
C THR A 174 -8.60 1.86 -23.55
N ILE A 175 -8.17 1.00 -22.64
CA ILE A 175 -6.99 1.21 -21.79
C ILE A 175 -5.74 1.44 -22.66
N LYS A 176 -5.55 0.64 -23.73
CA LYS A 176 -4.42 0.82 -24.66
C LYS A 176 -4.42 2.20 -25.32
N ALA A 177 -5.57 2.68 -25.78
CA ALA A 177 -5.70 4.01 -26.38
C ALA A 177 -5.43 5.14 -25.37
N GLU A 178 -5.82 4.98 -24.10
CA GLU A 178 -5.47 5.93 -23.03
C GLU A 178 -3.96 5.98 -22.77
N TYR A 179 -3.27 4.83 -22.74
CA TYR A 179 -1.81 4.80 -22.60
C TYR A 179 -1.09 5.37 -23.83
N GLU A 180 -1.53 5.07 -25.04
CA GLU A 180 -0.98 5.66 -26.28
C GLU A 180 -1.12 7.19 -26.28
N ARG A 181 -2.26 7.72 -25.79
CA ARG A 181 -2.44 9.16 -25.61
C ARG A 181 -1.52 9.75 -24.54
N LYS A 182 -1.37 9.10 -23.38
CA LYS A 182 -0.45 9.55 -22.32
C LYS A 182 1.01 9.57 -22.79
N ILE A 183 1.41 8.63 -23.63
CA ILE A 183 2.75 8.62 -24.23
C ILE A 183 2.94 9.85 -25.13
N GLN A 184 1.95 10.20 -25.96
CA GLN A 184 2.01 11.42 -26.78
C GLN A 184 2.02 12.71 -25.95
N GLU A 185 1.27 12.78 -24.86
CA GLU A 185 1.31 13.93 -23.92
C GLU A 185 2.71 14.03 -23.27
N LEU A 186 3.32 12.92 -22.85
CA LEU A 186 4.69 12.89 -22.31
C LEU A 186 5.77 13.25 -23.35
N GLU A 187 5.59 12.88 -24.63
CA GLU A 187 6.49 13.29 -25.72
C GLU A 187 6.40 14.81 -25.96
N GLN A 188 5.20 15.41 -25.90
CA GLN A 188 5.03 16.86 -26.01
C GLN A 188 5.61 17.62 -24.81
N ASP A 189 5.42 17.11 -23.59
CA ASP A 189 6.03 17.68 -22.38
C ASP A 189 7.57 17.61 -22.45
N LYS A 190 8.13 16.50 -22.97
CA LYS A 190 9.57 16.35 -23.20
C LYS A 190 10.09 17.39 -24.20
N ASP A 191 9.45 17.54 -25.35
CA ASP A 191 9.85 18.53 -26.37
C ASP A 191 9.76 19.97 -25.82
N THR A 192 8.75 20.23 -24.97
CA THR A 192 8.59 21.51 -24.26
C THR A 192 9.73 21.76 -23.26
N LEU A 193 10.11 20.73 -22.49
CA LEU A 193 11.24 20.79 -21.55
C LEU A 193 12.59 20.96 -22.28
N GLU A 194 12.79 20.31 -23.43
CA GLU A 194 13.99 20.51 -24.26
C GLU A 194 14.06 21.96 -24.81
N SER A 195 12.91 22.55 -25.19
CA SER A 195 12.85 23.97 -25.58
C SER A 195 13.13 24.91 -24.41
N LEU A 196 12.61 24.64 -23.21
CA LEU A 196 12.88 25.44 -22.00
C LEU A 196 14.33 25.31 -21.54
N LEU A 197 14.93 24.13 -21.69
CA LEU A 197 16.36 23.91 -21.44
C LEU A 197 17.22 24.73 -22.39
N ALA A 198 16.87 24.76 -23.68
CA ALA A 198 17.55 25.59 -24.67
C ALA A 198 17.42 27.09 -24.36
N GLU A 199 16.22 27.57 -24.01
CA GLU A 199 16.01 28.97 -23.61
C GLU A 199 16.78 29.32 -22.31
N ALA A 200 16.85 28.40 -21.34
CA ALA A 200 17.64 28.58 -20.13
C ALA A 200 19.14 28.63 -20.43
N GLN A 201 19.65 27.80 -21.34
CA GLN A 201 21.04 27.83 -21.80
C GLN A 201 21.36 29.11 -22.58
N GLU A 202 20.43 29.61 -23.39
CA GLU A 202 20.54 30.91 -24.07
C GLU A 202 20.58 32.05 -23.06
N ARG A 203 19.68 32.10 -22.07
CA ARG A 203 19.73 33.10 -20.98
C ARG A 203 21.00 32.99 -20.13
N ILE A 204 21.52 31.79 -19.86
CA ILE A 204 22.80 31.62 -19.15
C ILE A 204 23.95 32.19 -19.99
N THR A 205 23.95 31.99 -21.31
CA THR A 205 24.98 32.57 -22.19
C THR A 205 24.80 34.08 -22.40
N GLU A 206 23.58 34.62 -22.40
CA GLU A 206 23.34 36.07 -22.30
C GLU A 206 23.86 36.65 -20.98
N LEU A 207 23.58 36.02 -19.84
CA LEU A 207 24.06 36.46 -18.53
C LEU A 207 25.58 36.34 -18.37
N GLN A 208 26.21 35.36 -19.04
CA GLN A 208 27.68 35.23 -19.10
C GLN A 208 28.34 36.19 -20.11
N THR A 209 27.59 36.76 -21.04
CA THR A 209 28.08 37.75 -22.02
C THR A 209 27.67 39.19 -21.69
N ALA A 210 26.79 39.39 -20.71
CA ALA A 210 26.44 40.69 -20.16
C ALA A 210 27.69 41.37 -19.55
N PRO A 211 28.11 42.55 -20.04
CA PRO A 211 29.24 43.26 -19.45
C PRO A 211 28.91 43.70 -18.03
N THR A 212 29.78 43.35 -17.09
CA THR A 212 29.63 43.64 -15.65
C THR A 212 29.41 45.13 -15.43
N ALA A 213 28.17 45.54 -15.16
CA ALA A 213 27.78 46.93 -14.94
C ALA A 213 28.15 47.42 -13.52
N ALA A 214 29.36 47.11 -13.06
CA ALA A 214 29.96 47.74 -11.89
C ALA A 214 30.51 49.11 -12.29
N LYS A 215 29.64 50.12 -12.39
CA LYS A 215 30.02 51.52 -12.55
C LYS A 215 29.72 52.32 -11.28
N SER A 216 30.74 52.47 -10.43
CA SER A 216 31.06 53.73 -9.75
C SER A 216 32.48 53.67 -9.17
N ASP A 217 33.49 53.58 -10.04
CA ASP A 217 34.81 54.09 -9.68
C ASP A 217 34.68 55.62 -9.63
N ASP A 218 34.23 56.14 -8.50
CA ASP A 218 34.12 57.58 -8.29
C ASP A 218 35.51 58.19 -8.38
N ALA A 219 35.67 59.21 -9.23
CA ALA A 219 36.95 59.92 -9.38
C ALA A 219 37.43 60.51 -8.04
N ASP A 220 36.49 60.88 -7.16
CA ASP A 220 36.74 61.35 -5.80
C ASP A 220 37.29 60.26 -4.87
N TYR A 221 37.06 58.98 -5.16
CA TYR A 221 37.58 57.85 -4.38
C TYR A 221 39.01 57.49 -4.79
N LEU A 222 39.28 57.42 -6.10
CA LEU A 222 40.63 57.21 -6.64
C LEU A 222 41.60 58.31 -6.18
N ALA A 223 41.12 59.55 -6.04
CA ALA A 223 41.88 60.69 -5.54
C ALA A 223 42.39 60.52 -4.08
N GLN A 224 41.84 59.60 -3.28
CA GLN A 224 42.34 59.31 -1.93
C GLN A 224 43.69 58.55 -1.94
N PHE A 225 44.04 57.96 -3.09
CA PHE A 225 45.24 57.14 -3.28
C PHE A 225 46.30 57.82 -4.15
N ASP A 226 46.07 59.05 -4.62
CA ASP A 226 47.07 59.84 -5.35
C ASP A 226 48.15 60.32 -4.36
N ASP A 227 49.39 59.87 -4.57
CA ASP A 227 50.55 60.23 -3.73
C ASP A 227 51.34 61.44 -4.25
N THR A 228 50.82 62.17 -5.25
CA THR A 228 51.52 63.29 -5.89
C THR A 228 51.61 64.53 -4.98
N ASP A 229 52.72 64.70 -4.26
CA ASP A 229 53.04 65.94 -3.55
C ASP A 229 54.28 66.63 -4.13
N THR A 230 54.08 67.59 -5.04
CA THR A 230 55.21 68.36 -5.60
C THR A 230 55.92 69.28 -4.59
N SER A 231 55.35 69.51 -3.38
CA SER A 231 55.93 70.40 -2.38
C SER A 231 57.12 69.81 -1.61
N VAL A 232 57.20 68.47 -1.53
CA VAL A 232 58.30 67.76 -0.85
C VAL A 232 59.51 67.47 -1.77
N LEU A 233 59.44 67.88 -3.04
CA LEU A 233 60.52 67.69 -4.02
C LEU A 233 61.72 68.63 -3.77
N PRO A 234 62.94 68.25 -4.22
CA PRO A 234 64.13 69.09 -4.04
C PRO A 234 64.00 70.44 -4.75
N SER A 235 64.27 71.53 -4.02
CA SER A 235 64.25 72.88 -4.59
C SER A 235 65.38 73.10 -5.61
N VAL A 236 65.06 73.78 -6.72
CA VAL A 236 66.02 74.14 -7.77
C VAL A 236 67.11 75.07 -7.18
N GLY A 237 68.35 74.61 -7.18
CA GLY A 237 69.50 75.37 -6.67
C GLY A 237 69.77 75.22 -5.17
N SER A 238 69.20 74.21 -4.50
CA SER A 238 69.61 73.82 -3.15
C SER A 238 71.00 73.15 -3.16
N ASP A 239 71.81 73.42 -2.12
CA ASP A 239 73.04 72.68 -1.81
C ASP A 239 72.76 71.32 -1.11
N GLU A 240 71.50 71.04 -0.77
CA GLU A 240 71.05 69.75 -0.25
C GLU A 240 70.72 68.78 -1.39
N ILE A 241 71.30 67.58 -1.33
CA ILE A 241 71.05 66.46 -2.24
C ILE A 241 70.08 65.51 -1.54
N VAL A 242 69.02 65.12 -2.25
CA VAL A 242 68.08 64.09 -1.79
C VAL A 242 68.42 62.80 -2.52
N SER A 243 68.79 61.76 -1.78
CA SER A 243 69.28 60.51 -2.36
C SER A 243 68.51 59.29 -1.84
N LEU A 244 68.27 58.34 -2.74
CA LEU A 244 67.98 56.95 -2.42
C LEU A 244 69.25 56.30 -1.88
N CYS A 245 69.21 55.87 -0.62
CA CYS A 245 70.32 55.23 0.07
C CYS A 245 69.94 53.87 0.66
N GLY A 246 70.87 52.93 0.63
CA GLY A 246 70.79 51.64 1.32
C GLY A 246 71.58 51.66 2.63
N VAL A 247 70.99 51.17 3.72
CA VAL A 247 71.62 51.06 5.04
C VAL A 247 72.53 49.83 5.08
N ILE A 248 73.78 49.99 5.50
CA ILE A 248 74.71 48.89 5.78
C ILE A 248 75.45 49.12 7.11
N SER A 249 75.83 48.04 7.78
CA SER A 249 76.82 48.06 8.87
C SER A 249 78.20 47.67 8.35
N ASP A 250 79.26 48.31 8.87
CA ASP A 250 80.63 47.85 8.64
C ASP A 250 81.03 46.74 9.63
N TYR A 251 82.28 46.26 9.50
CA TYR A 251 82.82 45.17 10.31
C TYR A 251 82.93 45.48 11.83
N ASN A 252 82.77 46.74 12.24
CA ASN A 252 82.69 47.16 13.65
C ASN A 252 81.24 47.39 14.11
N GLY A 253 80.24 47.16 13.24
CA GLY A 253 78.84 47.47 13.51
C GLY A 253 78.48 48.96 13.41
N GLN A 254 79.38 49.80 12.87
CA GLN A 254 79.06 51.21 12.59
C GLN A 254 78.22 51.28 11.32
N LYS A 255 77.08 52.00 11.40
CA LYS A 255 76.12 52.13 10.30
C LYS A 255 76.54 53.21 9.32
N TRP A 256 76.28 52.95 8.04
CA TRP A 256 76.56 53.80 6.89
C TRP A 256 75.38 53.77 5.93
N LEU A 257 75.25 54.82 5.14
CA LEU A 257 74.28 54.96 4.06
C LEU A 257 75.05 54.90 2.73
N ILE A 258 74.73 53.93 1.88
CA ILE A 258 75.28 53.83 0.52
C ILE A 258 74.33 54.54 -0.44
N ARG A 259 74.81 55.59 -1.09
CA ARG A 259 74.06 56.37 -2.08
C ARG A 259 73.96 55.61 -3.40
N HIS A 260 72.73 55.41 -3.89
CA HIS A 260 72.46 54.67 -5.13
C HIS A 260 71.88 55.54 -6.25
N ALA A 261 71.03 56.51 -5.91
CA ALA A 261 70.45 57.42 -6.88
C ALA A 261 70.08 58.75 -6.22
N ASP A 262 70.02 59.82 -7.02
CA ASP A 262 69.64 61.16 -6.57
C ASP A 262 68.29 61.55 -7.16
N LEU A 263 67.41 62.08 -6.31
CA LEU A 263 66.15 62.69 -6.72
C LEU A 263 66.42 64.09 -7.26
N SER A 264 65.91 64.39 -8.45
CA SER A 264 65.96 65.72 -9.03
C SER A 264 64.66 66.49 -8.80
N HIS A 265 64.71 67.82 -8.98
CA HIS A 265 63.58 68.74 -8.74
C HIS A 265 62.32 68.47 -9.58
N ASN A 266 62.40 67.64 -10.62
CA ASN A 266 61.26 67.24 -11.45
C ASN A 266 60.62 65.91 -10.99
N GLY A 267 61.08 65.34 -9.86
CA GLY A 267 60.57 64.09 -9.31
C GLY A 267 61.25 62.82 -9.85
N HIS A 268 62.25 62.91 -10.72
CA HIS A 268 62.95 61.73 -11.25
C HIS A 268 64.27 61.39 -10.52
N TYR A 269 64.46 60.10 -10.25
CA TYR A 269 65.70 59.52 -9.75
C TYR A 269 66.71 59.22 -10.88
N HIS A 270 67.96 59.63 -10.66
CA HIS A 270 69.10 59.36 -11.53
C HIS A 270 70.15 58.52 -10.79
N ILE A 271 70.63 57.44 -11.41
CA ILE A 271 71.64 56.55 -10.79
C ILE A 271 72.90 57.35 -10.47
N PHE A 272 73.31 57.34 -9.20
CA PHE A 272 74.59 57.89 -8.79
C PHE A 272 75.70 56.90 -9.16
N ARG A 273 76.76 57.40 -9.79
CA ARG A 273 77.99 56.64 -10.06
C ARG A 273 79.18 57.43 -9.57
N LYS A 274 79.89 56.88 -8.59
CA LYS A 274 81.17 57.40 -8.13
C LYS A 274 82.16 57.40 -9.30
N SER A 275 82.75 58.57 -9.59
CA SER A 275 83.89 58.69 -10.48
C SER A 275 85.16 58.33 -9.71
N GLU A 276 85.91 57.34 -10.18
CA GLU A 276 87.20 56.98 -9.59
C GLU A 276 88.31 58.01 -9.91
N ASP A 277 88.10 58.88 -10.90
CA ASP A 277 89.01 59.98 -11.27
C ASP A 277 88.94 61.18 -10.31
N VAL A 278 87.98 61.16 -9.35
CA VAL A 278 87.70 62.27 -8.42
C VAL A 278 87.69 61.72 -6.98
N PRO A 279 88.21 62.46 -5.97
CA PRO A 279 88.12 62.04 -4.57
C PRO A 279 86.67 61.75 -4.11
N PRO A 280 86.45 60.84 -3.14
CA PRO A 280 85.12 60.46 -2.66
C PRO A 280 84.55 61.47 -1.64
N TYR A 281 84.62 62.75 -1.98
CA TYR A 281 84.17 63.88 -1.17
C TYR A 281 83.16 64.73 -1.95
N PHE A 282 82.38 65.51 -1.21
CA PHE A 282 81.33 66.38 -1.75
C PHE A 282 80.34 65.58 -2.62
N THR A 283 80.05 66.04 -3.83
CA THR A 283 79.07 65.42 -4.74
C THR A 283 79.50 64.05 -5.27
N ASN A 284 80.77 63.65 -5.16
CA ASN A 284 81.28 62.34 -5.59
C ASN A 284 81.32 61.30 -4.46
N ARG A 285 80.78 61.61 -3.28
CA ARG A 285 80.69 60.70 -2.14
C ARG A 285 79.62 59.62 -2.38
N ASP A 286 80.03 58.36 -2.20
CA ASP A 286 79.21 57.14 -2.21
C ASP A 286 78.72 56.74 -0.81
N LYS A 287 79.54 56.95 0.22
CA LYS A 287 79.23 56.60 1.62
C LYS A 287 78.90 57.81 2.48
N ILE A 288 77.67 57.89 2.95
CA ILE A 288 77.12 58.93 3.82
C ILE A 288 77.06 58.39 5.26
N PHE A 289 77.28 59.25 6.26
CA PHE A 289 77.20 58.84 7.67
C PHE A 289 75.73 58.67 8.09
N TYR A 290 75.42 57.52 8.71
CA TYR A 290 74.09 57.27 9.27
C TYR A 290 73.89 58.09 10.55
N LYS A 291 72.77 58.80 10.64
CA LYS A 291 72.41 59.65 11.80
C LYS A 291 71.06 59.28 12.39
N ASP A 292 70.06 59.11 11.53
CA ASP A 292 68.64 58.91 11.84
C ASP A 292 67.94 58.12 10.72
N GLY A 293 66.69 57.70 10.98
CA GLY A 293 65.87 56.89 10.09
C GLY A 293 65.78 55.41 10.50
N PRO A 294 65.30 54.53 9.60
CA PRO A 294 65.32 53.08 9.78
C PRO A 294 66.77 52.56 9.79
N SER A 295 67.08 51.66 10.72
CA SER A 295 68.48 51.23 10.96
C SER A 295 68.78 49.80 10.52
N ASN A 296 67.84 49.10 9.89
CA ASN A 296 68.03 47.70 9.50
C ASN A 296 68.97 47.62 8.29
N ASP A 297 70.01 46.78 8.38
CA ASP A 297 70.88 46.49 7.25
C ASP A 297 70.06 45.94 6.07
N GLY A 298 70.31 46.47 4.87
CA GLY A 298 69.54 46.15 3.67
C GLY A 298 68.26 46.96 3.50
N PHE A 299 67.90 47.88 4.40
CA PHE A 299 66.80 48.82 4.18
C PHE A 299 67.20 49.94 3.20
N TYR A 300 66.27 50.36 2.34
CA TYR A 300 66.42 51.44 1.36
C TYR A 300 65.35 52.49 1.58
N GLY A 301 65.77 53.75 1.65
CA GLY A 301 64.91 54.90 1.88
C GLY A 301 65.58 56.18 1.41
N ILE A 302 64.95 57.31 1.70
CA ILE A 302 65.38 58.61 1.19
C ILE A 302 66.04 59.41 2.31
N TRP A 303 67.28 59.85 2.07
CA TRP A 303 68.00 60.76 2.97
C TRP A 303 68.30 62.07 2.25
N THR A 304 68.06 63.18 2.94
CA THR A 304 68.53 64.51 2.52
C THR A 304 69.87 64.78 3.18
N TRP A 305 70.86 65.19 2.40
CA TRP A 305 72.20 65.44 2.92
C TRP A 305 72.92 66.56 2.16
N SER A 306 73.88 67.20 2.82
CA SER A 306 74.73 68.23 2.23
C SER A 306 76.19 68.04 2.66
N ALA A 307 77.10 68.55 1.82
CA ALA A 307 78.54 68.45 2.03
C ALA A 307 79.16 69.86 2.07
N THR A 308 79.52 70.32 3.26
CA THR A 308 80.23 71.59 3.47
C THR A 308 81.73 71.35 3.62
N PRO A 309 82.63 72.23 3.16
CA PRO A 309 84.07 72.07 3.39
C PRO A 309 84.42 71.94 4.87
N ASN A 310 85.32 71.03 5.22
CA ASN A 310 85.73 70.81 6.60
C ASN A 310 86.62 71.96 7.10
N GLU A 311 86.30 72.54 8.25
CA GLU A 311 87.02 73.68 8.84
C GLU A 311 88.53 73.47 9.01
N LYS A 312 88.99 72.21 9.15
CA LYS A 312 90.40 71.85 9.35
C LYS A 312 91.12 71.43 8.07
N ASP A 313 90.37 71.04 7.03
CA ASP A 313 90.90 70.53 5.76
C ASP A 313 89.85 70.74 4.66
N PRO A 314 89.86 71.89 3.96
CA PRO A 314 88.86 72.19 2.92
C PRO A 314 88.86 71.24 1.72
N SER A 315 89.83 70.32 1.60
CA SER A 315 89.81 69.26 0.58
C SER A 315 88.87 68.10 0.95
N LYS A 316 88.40 68.06 2.19
CA LYS A 316 87.44 67.11 2.74
C LYS A 316 86.12 67.80 3.06
N ASP A 317 85.07 67.01 3.04
CA ASP A 317 83.73 67.42 3.44
C ASP A 317 83.45 67.17 4.93
N TYR A 318 82.47 67.89 5.45
CA TYR A 318 81.68 67.55 6.61
C TYR A 318 80.26 67.30 6.12
N ILE A 319 79.69 66.14 6.48
CA ILE A 319 78.40 65.68 6.00
C ILE A 319 77.33 65.93 7.06
N LEU A 320 76.30 66.66 6.66
CA LEU A 320 75.02 66.71 7.37
C LEU A 320 74.04 65.79 6.63
N SER A 321 73.47 64.82 7.33
CA SER A 321 72.41 63.94 6.83
C SER A 321 71.17 64.03 7.73
N ARG A 322 69.99 63.82 7.14
CA ARG A 322 68.70 63.61 7.81
C ARG A 322 67.84 62.62 7.00
N TYR A 323 67.12 61.73 7.67
CA TYR A 323 66.09 60.90 7.04
C TYR A 323 64.96 61.78 6.52
N ASN A 324 64.41 61.47 5.34
CA ASN A 324 63.20 62.12 4.84
C ASN A 324 61.97 61.32 5.31
N MET A 325 61.06 61.97 6.04
CA MET A 325 59.82 61.36 6.52
C MET A 325 58.63 61.60 5.58
N ASP A 326 58.76 62.55 4.65
CA ASP A 326 57.72 62.98 3.71
C ASP A 326 57.89 62.32 2.32
N LEU A 327 59.04 61.66 2.09
CA LEU A 327 59.35 60.87 0.89
C LEU A 327 59.90 59.49 1.27
N ASP A 328 59.19 58.44 0.88
CA ASP A 328 59.67 57.05 0.90
C ASP A 328 60.04 56.58 -0.51
N ALA A 329 60.97 55.62 -0.59
CA ALA A 329 61.31 54.98 -1.86
C ALA A 329 60.24 53.94 -2.24
N ILE A 330 59.81 53.95 -3.50
CA ILE A 330 58.95 52.88 -4.04
C ILE A 330 59.85 51.79 -4.61
N GLU A 331 60.00 50.68 -3.90
CA GLU A 331 60.66 49.48 -4.42
C GLU A 331 59.77 48.84 -5.51
N VAL A 332 60.35 48.35 -6.62
CA VAL A 332 59.61 47.74 -7.73
C VAL A 332 60.01 46.28 -7.86
N VAL A 333 59.10 45.38 -7.52
CA VAL A 333 59.32 43.93 -7.52
C VAL A 333 58.61 43.34 -8.73
N THR A 334 59.37 42.96 -9.76
CA THR A 334 58.80 42.33 -10.96
C THR A 334 58.63 40.83 -10.74
N ILE A 335 57.38 40.38 -10.61
CA ILE A 335 57.02 38.95 -10.49
C ILE A 335 56.90 38.37 -11.90
N SER A 336 57.78 37.44 -12.24
CA SER A 336 57.87 36.85 -13.59
C SER A 336 56.81 35.78 -13.87
N GLU A 337 56.25 35.23 -12.80
CA GLU A 337 55.26 34.17 -12.73
C GLU A 337 53.83 34.70 -12.98
N ALA A 338 53.65 36.01 -12.82
CA ALA A 338 52.39 36.70 -13.10
C ALA A 338 52.31 37.16 -14.56
N SER A 339 51.20 36.83 -15.21
CA SER A 339 50.88 37.24 -16.59
C SER A 339 49.70 38.21 -16.70
N ASN A 340 48.94 38.37 -15.61
CA ASN A 340 47.83 39.30 -15.47
C ASN A 340 47.69 39.71 -13.99
N LEU A 341 46.82 40.69 -13.72
CA LEU A 341 46.62 41.25 -12.38
C LEU A 341 46.11 40.21 -11.39
N ASP A 342 45.15 39.38 -11.78
CA ASP A 342 44.53 38.38 -10.92
C ASP A 342 45.56 37.32 -10.48
N ASN A 343 46.47 36.93 -11.38
CA ASN A 343 47.60 36.05 -11.08
C ASN A 343 48.57 36.69 -10.07
N LEU A 344 48.96 37.96 -10.27
CA LEU A 344 49.79 38.71 -9.32
C LEU A 344 49.15 38.76 -7.92
N ILE A 345 47.85 39.08 -7.85
CA ILE A 345 47.08 39.13 -6.61
C ILE A 345 47.04 37.74 -5.95
N ASN A 346 46.83 36.66 -6.71
CA ASN A 346 46.78 35.30 -6.18
C ASN A 346 48.15 34.84 -5.64
N LEU A 347 49.26 35.20 -6.29
CA LEU A 347 50.60 34.92 -5.78
C LEU A 347 50.86 35.64 -4.44
N LEU A 348 50.46 36.90 -4.32
CA LEU A 348 50.60 37.68 -3.08
C LEU A 348 49.62 37.22 -1.97
N LYS A 349 48.42 36.75 -2.31
CA LYS A 349 47.51 36.10 -1.34
C LYS A 349 48.08 34.79 -0.78
N ASN A 350 48.77 34.01 -1.60
CA ASN A 350 49.43 32.76 -1.18
C ASN A 350 50.77 32.98 -0.46
N GLY A 351 51.34 34.19 -0.57
CA GLY A 351 52.63 34.57 0.00
C GLY A 351 53.81 34.23 -0.91
N ILE A 352 54.57 35.25 -1.30
CA ILE A 352 55.79 35.12 -2.11
C ILE A 352 57.03 35.07 -1.22
N GLU A 353 58.06 34.30 -1.62
CA GLU A 353 59.35 34.26 -0.93
C GLU A 353 60.16 35.51 -1.26
N TYR A 354 59.90 36.57 -0.50
CA TYR A 354 60.46 37.89 -0.67
C TYR A 354 60.45 38.64 0.66
N GLN A 355 61.39 39.57 0.84
CA GLN A 355 61.44 40.48 1.97
C GLN A 355 61.56 41.93 1.44
N PRO A 356 60.57 42.80 1.73
CA PRO A 356 60.63 44.23 1.42
C PRO A 356 61.88 44.90 1.95
N HIS A 357 62.53 45.70 1.10
CA HIS A 357 63.66 46.52 1.48
C HIS A 357 63.28 47.99 1.69
N SER A 358 62.08 48.43 1.29
CA SER A 358 61.58 49.78 1.56
C SER A 358 60.17 49.76 2.16
N HIS A 359 59.71 50.93 2.65
CA HIS A 359 58.39 51.05 3.26
C HIS A 359 57.23 50.86 2.25
N ARG A 360 57.47 51.19 0.98
CA ARG A 360 56.51 51.13 -0.13
C ARG A 360 57.02 50.17 -1.19
N VAL A 361 56.19 49.21 -1.59
CA VAL A 361 56.55 48.18 -2.57
C VAL A 361 55.49 48.09 -3.67
N MET A 362 55.91 48.33 -4.90
CA MET A 362 55.17 48.15 -6.13
C MET A 362 55.43 46.74 -6.66
N PHE A 363 54.55 45.79 -6.33
CA PHE A 363 54.58 44.47 -6.96
C PHE A 363 53.99 44.57 -8.35
N ALA A 364 54.72 44.14 -9.37
CA ALA A 364 54.34 44.36 -10.77
C ALA A 364 54.62 43.15 -11.65
N PHE A 365 53.90 43.05 -12.75
CA PHE A 365 54.12 42.06 -13.80
C PHE A 365 54.25 42.73 -15.17
N TYR A 366 54.87 42.02 -16.12
CA TYR A 366 54.98 42.50 -17.49
C TYR A 366 53.69 42.17 -18.26
N ALA A 367 52.94 43.20 -18.66
CA ALA A 367 51.67 43.02 -19.35
C ALA A 367 51.87 42.77 -20.85
N SER A 368 52.29 43.80 -21.60
CA SER A 368 52.70 43.65 -23.01
C SER A 368 53.50 44.85 -23.50
N LYS A 369 54.27 44.71 -24.58
CA LYS A 369 54.91 45.81 -25.33
C LYS A 369 55.71 46.83 -24.49
N GLY A 370 56.35 46.40 -23.39
CA GLY A 370 57.09 47.30 -22.49
C GLY A 370 56.26 47.99 -21.40
N GLN A 371 54.95 47.73 -21.34
CA GLN A 371 54.07 48.14 -20.26
C GLN A 371 54.07 47.11 -19.12
N TYR A 372 54.03 47.65 -17.91
CA TYR A 372 53.91 46.94 -16.65
C TYR A 372 52.61 47.38 -15.99
N MET A 373 52.00 46.46 -15.26
CA MET A 373 50.90 46.76 -14.35
C MET A 373 51.30 46.24 -12.98
N GLY A 374 51.10 47.06 -11.96
CA GLY A 374 51.47 46.72 -10.60
C GLY A 374 50.50 47.28 -9.58
N ILE A 375 50.66 46.81 -8.35
CA ILE A 375 49.92 47.28 -7.18
C ILE A 375 50.92 47.85 -6.20
N LEU A 376 50.57 48.98 -5.59
CA LEU A 376 51.41 49.64 -4.61
C LEU A 376 50.91 49.31 -3.21
N CYS A 377 51.76 48.68 -2.42
CA CYS A 377 51.47 48.31 -1.05
C CYS A 377 52.43 49.01 -0.08
N ASN A 378 51.90 49.46 1.05
CA ASN A 378 52.66 49.96 2.18
C ASN A 378 53.02 48.81 3.14
N THR A 379 54.02 49.02 4.00
CA THR A 379 54.46 47.99 4.98
C THR A 379 53.35 47.56 5.94
N GLN A 380 52.33 48.40 6.17
CA GLN A 380 51.17 48.06 7.02
C GLN A 380 50.17 47.12 6.31
N GLU A 381 50.11 47.16 4.98
CA GLU A 381 49.22 46.34 4.14
C GLU A 381 49.83 44.97 3.81
N LEU A 382 51.06 44.72 4.29
CA LEU A 382 51.84 43.51 4.03
C LEU A 382 52.21 42.83 5.35
N ASN A 383 52.07 41.50 5.40
CA ASN A 383 52.55 40.69 6.50
C ASN A 383 53.70 39.80 6.02
N THR A 384 54.86 39.90 6.68
CA THR A 384 56.06 39.10 6.34
C THR A 384 56.35 38.12 7.46
N VAL A 385 56.05 36.83 7.24
CA VAL A 385 56.25 35.76 8.23
C VAL A 385 57.14 34.68 7.63
N ASN A 386 58.19 34.28 8.36
CA ASN A 386 59.14 33.24 7.94
C ASN A 386 59.75 33.45 6.53
N GLY A 387 59.99 34.71 6.14
CA GLY A 387 60.54 35.06 4.81
C GLY A 387 59.53 35.02 3.66
N LYS A 388 58.24 34.83 3.95
CA LYS A 388 57.16 35.00 2.96
C LYS A 388 56.38 36.28 3.22
N THR A 389 56.25 37.11 2.19
CA THR A 389 55.43 38.32 2.19
C THR A 389 54.08 38.03 1.54
N ALA A 390 53.00 38.31 2.27
CA ALA A 390 51.63 38.27 1.77
C ALA A 390 50.92 39.59 2.12
N PHE A 391 49.69 39.78 1.62
CA PHE A 391 48.83 40.84 2.14
C PHE A 391 48.55 40.64 3.65
N ALA A 392 48.45 41.75 4.39
CA ALA A 392 47.94 41.73 5.75
C ALA A 392 46.46 41.28 5.76
N GLU A 393 46.04 40.59 6.82
CA GLU A 393 44.70 39.99 6.89
C GLU A 393 43.58 41.05 6.88
N ASP A 394 43.86 42.28 7.30
CA ASP A 394 42.97 43.43 7.31
C ASP A 394 43.02 44.26 6.01
N CYS A 395 43.89 43.95 5.06
CA CYS A 395 43.92 44.61 3.75
C CYS A 395 42.67 44.25 2.91
N ILE A 396 41.90 45.26 2.51
CA ILE A 396 40.61 45.09 1.79
C ILE A 396 40.76 45.35 0.30
N GLU A 397 41.50 46.39 -0.07
CA GLU A 397 41.67 46.88 -1.44
C GLU A 397 43.08 47.41 -1.66
N VAL A 398 43.56 47.40 -2.90
CA VAL A 398 44.88 47.91 -3.28
C VAL A 398 44.82 48.76 -4.55
N PRO A 399 45.59 49.87 -4.63
CA PRO A 399 45.64 50.73 -5.80
C PRO A 399 46.49 50.10 -6.92
N VAL A 400 45.94 50.11 -8.15
CA VAL A 400 46.57 49.54 -9.35
C VAL A 400 47.15 50.64 -10.23
N TYR A 401 48.39 50.47 -10.67
CA TYR A 401 49.14 51.41 -11.50
C TYR A 401 49.58 50.78 -12.81
N GLU A 402 49.39 51.50 -13.92
CA GLU A 402 49.96 51.17 -15.23
C GLU A 402 51.17 52.07 -15.51
N PHE A 403 52.32 51.47 -15.82
CA PHE A 403 53.57 52.20 -16.06
C PHE A 403 54.44 51.50 -17.12
N THR A 404 55.54 52.14 -17.53
CA THR A 404 56.44 51.58 -18.56
C THR A 404 57.75 51.08 -17.94
N GLY A 405 58.47 50.21 -18.65
CA GLY A 405 59.83 49.81 -18.24
C GLY A 405 60.80 51.00 -18.08
N GLY A 406 60.52 52.15 -18.72
CA GLY A 406 61.27 53.39 -18.52
C GLY A 406 61.10 53.97 -17.10
N ASN A 407 59.99 53.70 -16.44
CA ASN A 407 59.72 54.11 -15.05
C ASN A 407 60.42 53.21 -14.02
N ILE A 408 61.17 52.19 -14.44
CA ILE A 408 61.94 51.32 -13.53
C ILE A 408 63.41 51.77 -13.49
N LEU A 409 63.93 51.94 -12.28
CA LEU A 409 65.31 52.24 -11.95
C LEU A 409 65.97 50.97 -11.38
N ARG A 410 66.85 50.32 -12.17
CA ARG A 410 67.57 49.12 -11.72
C ARG A 410 68.90 49.53 -11.09
N LEU A 411 69.19 48.99 -9.91
CA LEU A 411 70.45 49.19 -9.18
C LEU A 411 71.41 48.01 -9.42
N ASP A 412 72.71 48.25 -9.23
CA ASP A 412 73.77 47.25 -9.50
C ASP A 412 73.72 46.04 -8.54
N ASN A 413 73.01 46.15 -7.43
CA ASN A 413 72.74 45.06 -6.47
C ASN A 413 71.58 44.12 -6.90
N GLY A 414 70.92 44.40 -8.02
CA GLY A 414 69.77 43.63 -8.52
C GLY A 414 68.40 44.15 -8.07
N LEU A 415 68.33 45.02 -7.06
CA LEU A 415 67.08 45.66 -6.64
C LEU A 415 66.62 46.68 -7.69
N SER A 416 65.32 46.91 -7.74
CA SER A 416 64.69 47.87 -8.64
C SER A 416 63.78 48.81 -7.85
N PHE A 417 63.74 50.07 -8.26
CA PHE A 417 62.92 51.12 -7.64
C PHE A 417 62.14 51.87 -8.71
N TYR A 418 61.09 52.58 -8.32
CA TYR A 418 60.34 53.43 -9.22
C TYR A 418 61.20 54.67 -9.52
N ARG A 419 61.27 55.06 -10.80
CA ARG A 419 62.08 56.21 -11.25
C ARG A 419 61.49 57.54 -10.80
N ASN A 420 60.20 57.57 -10.47
CA ASN A 420 59.53 58.77 -9.98
C ASN A 420 59.40 58.71 -8.45
N ALA A 421 59.41 59.85 -7.77
CA ALA A 421 59.12 59.95 -6.34
C ALA A 421 57.70 59.46 -5.97
N PHE A 422 56.75 59.64 -6.90
CA PHE A 422 55.32 59.36 -6.73
C PHE A 422 54.84 58.38 -7.79
N ALA A 423 53.88 57.53 -7.44
CA ALA A 423 53.17 56.66 -8.37
C ALA A 423 52.13 57.42 -9.20
N GLY A 424 51.47 58.43 -8.58
CA GLY A 424 50.41 59.25 -9.16
C GLY A 424 49.02 58.81 -8.75
N LEU A 425 48.00 59.20 -9.53
CA LEU A 425 46.65 58.68 -9.42
C LEU A 425 46.60 57.22 -9.92
N PRO A 426 46.03 56.25 -9.17
CA PRO A 426 45.88 54.88 -9.65
C PRO A 426 44.89 54.77 -10.81
N SER A 427 45.13 53.79 -11.68
CA SER A 427 44.28 53.49 -12.84
C SER A 427 42.94 52.87 -12.46
N LYS A 428 42.90 52.15 -11.33
CA LYS A 428 41.71 51.57 -10.67
C LYS A 428 42.09 51.06 -9.27
N LEU A 429 41.10 50.69 -8.47
CA LEU A 429 41.32 49.89 -7.26
C LEU A 429 41.03 48.41 -7.55
N TYR A 430 41.74 47.52 -6.86
CA TYR A 430 41.47 46.09 -6.88
C TYR A 430 40.97 45.65 -5.50
N GLN A 431 39.72 45.19 -5.42
CA GLN A 431 39.15 44.62 -4.20
C GLN A 431 39.76 43.24 -3.93
N LEU A 432 40.54 43.13 -2.85
CA LEU A 432 41.13 41.87 -2.41
C LEU A 432 40.09 40.93 -1.79
N LYS A 433 39.05 41.50 -1.18
CA LYS A 433 37.93 40.78 -0.55
C LYS A 433 36.62 41.19 -1.20
N SER A 434 35.69 40.25 -1.38
CA SER A 434 34.33 40.63 -1.79
C SER A 434 33.60 41.34 -0.64
N PRO A 435 32.59 42.19 -0.92
CA PRO A 435 31.73 42.75 0.12
C PRO A 435 31.13 41.68 1.04
N LEU A 436 30.75 40.52 0.49
CA LEU A 436 30.23 39.39 1.26
C LEU A 436 31.31 38.71 2.13
N ASP A 437 32.58 38.66 1.71
CA ASP A 437 33.68 38.20 2.57
C ASP A 437 33.97 39.16 3.72
N ILE A 438 33.79 40.47 3.50
CA ILE A 438 33.90 41.49 4.56
C ILE A 438 32.76 41.29 5.56
N VAL A 439 31.51 41.16 5.09
CA VAL A 439 30.33 40.83 5.91
C VAL A 439 30.56 39.54 6.70
N LYS A 440 31.00 38.46 6.03
CA LYS A 440 31.33 37.16 6.64
C LYS A 440 32.31 37.32 7.79
N ASN A 441 33.40 38.06 7.60
CA ASN A 441 34.40 38.29 8.65
C ASN A 441 33.85 39.12 9.82
N ILE A 442 33.00 40.12 9.55
CA ILE A 442 32.34 40.93 10.59
C ILE A 442 31.34 40.11 11.40
N VAL A 443 30.57 39.24 10.74
CA VAL A 443 29.63 38.32 11.40
C VAL A 443 30.40 37.28 12.23
N PHE A 444 31.42 36.61 11.67
CA PHE A 444 32.25 35.63 12.39
C PHE A 444 32.98 36.22 13.60
N SER A 445 33.58 37.40 13.49
CA SER A 445 34.25 38.05 14.64
C SER A 445 33.27 38.51 15.71
N SER A 446 32.04 38.90 15.33
CA SER A 446 30.96 39.22 16.29
C SER A 446 30.40 37.99 17.03
N ILE A 447 30.74 36.78 16.58
CA ILE A 447 30.22 35.48 17.06
C ILE A 447 31.11 34.79 18.12
N SER A 448 32.21 35.43 18.56
CA SER A 448 33.26 34.77 19.36
C SER A 448 32.78 33.94 20.59
N TRP A 449 33.48 32.83 20.84
CA TRP A 449 33.16 31.80 21.87
C TRP A 449 33.05 32.34 23.32
N GLY A 450 33.55 33.54 23.61
CA GLY A 450 33.35 34.21 24.90
C GLY A 450 31.86 34.49 25.19
N THR A 451 31.13 34.97 24.17
CA THR A 451 29.69 35.30 24.25
C THR A 451 28.84 34.03 24.40
N TYR A 452 29.29 32.93 23.80
CA TYR A 452 28.64 31.61 23.84
C TYR A 452 28.56 31.08 25.29
N LYS A 453 29.68 31.15 26.03
CA LYS A 453 29.76 30.62 27.40
C LYS A 453 28.90 31.38 28.41
N THR A 454 28.72 32.68 28.22
CA THR A 454 27.86 33.53 29.08
C THR A 454 26.35 33.29 28.90
N ARG A 455 25.92 32.59 27.85
CA ARG A 455 24.50 32.30 27.57
C ARG A 455 24.07 30.84 27.87
N GLY A 456 24.98 30.00 28.38
CA GLY A 456 24.64 28.72 29.01
C GLY A 456 24.19 27.57 28.10
N LEU A 457 24.42 27.66 26.78
CA LEU A 457 23.95 26.65 25.81
C LEU A 457 24.98 25.53 25.59
N THR A 458 24.51 24.28 25.58
CA THR A 458 25.32 23.07 25.34
C THR A 458 25.15 22.55 23.90
N ARG A 459 26.02 21.61 23.50
CA ARG A 459 26.27 21.22 22.10
C ARG A 459 25.19 20.31 21.46
N ALA A 460 23.94 20.41 21.91
CA ALA A 460 22.85 19.55 21.44
C ALA A 460 21.88 20.31 20.52
N GLU A 461 21.44 19.59 19.48
CA GLU A 461 20.29 19.89 18.61
C GLU A 461 20.38 21.05 17.61
N TYR A 462 19.95 20.74 16.39
CA TYR A 462 19.90 21.60 15.20
C TYR A 462 19.08 22.89 15.39
N ARG A 463 18.01 22.84 16.21
CA ARG A 463 17.23 24.03 16.62
C ARG A 463 18.09 25.12 17.26
N THR A 464 19.06 24.73 18.08
CA THR A 464 19.97 25.64 18.81
C THR A 464 20.78 26.52 17.85
N PHE A 465 21.03 26.08 16.61
CA PHE A 465 21.73 26.88 15.60
C PHE A 465 20.81 27.91 14.91
N LYS A 466 19.55 27.55 14.65
CA LYS A 466 18.54 28.47 14.08
C LYS A 466 18.20 29.61 15.05
N ASP A 467 17.94 29.28 16.31
CA ASP A 467 17.70 30.29 17.37
C ASP A 467 18.94 31.17 17.62
N PHE A 468 20.14 30.61 17.46
CA PHE A 468 21.41 31.34 17.59
C PHE A 468 21.59 32.40 16.50
N LEU A 469 21.42 32.04 15.22
CA LEU A 469 21.50 33.00 14.10
C LEU A 469 20.45 34.12 14.21
N GLY A 470 19.23 33.78 14.68
CA GLY A 470 18.18 34.77 14.96
C GLY A 470 18.46 35.71 16.14
N SER A 471 19.48 35.43 16.97
CA SER A 471 19.83 36.21 18.17
C SER A 471 20.99 37.20 17.97
N ILE A 472 21.46 37.35 16.73
CA ILE A 472 22.57 38.22 16.35
C ILE A 472 22.11 39.69 16.36
N PRO A 473 22.86 40.64 16.98
CA PRO A 473 22.49 42.06 17.04
C PRO A 473 22.73 42.74 15.68
N VAL A 474 21.71 42.69 14.82
CA VAL A 474 21.70 43.19 13.43
C VAL A 474 22.21 44.63 13.32
N ASP A 475 21.82 45.53 14.23
CA ASP A 475 22.18 46.96 14.16
C ASP A 475 23.68 47.24 14.36
N ASP A 476 24.34 46.53 15.28
CA ASP A 476 25.79 46.69 15.53
C ASP A 476 26.63 46.11 14.39
N ILE A 477 26.15 45.03 13.76
CA ILE A 477 26.79 44.43 12.59
C ILE A 477 26.59 45.30 11.35
N THR A 478 25.38 45.80 11.10
CA THR A 478 25.08 46.69 9.97
C THR A 478 26.00 47.92 10.00
N ARG A 479 26.18 48.55 11.16
CA ARG A 479 27.09 49.70 11.32
C ARG A 479 28.56 49.36 11.10
N LYS A 480 29.01 48.14 11.45
CA LYS A 480 30.37 47.67 11.12
C LYS A 480 30.53 47.44 9.62
N ILE A 481 29.50 46.92 8.94
CA ILE A 481 29.47 46.73 7.48
C ILE A 481 29.47 48.09 6.76
N GLU A 482 28.67 49.08 7.20
CA GLU A 482 28.74 50.46 6.71
C GLU A 482 30.16 51.02 6.75
N THR A 483 30.86 50.80 7.87
CA THR A 483 32.22 51.33 8.09
C THR A 483 33.26 50.60 7.23
N ALA A 484 33.19 49.26 7.15
CA ALA A 484 34.18 48.44 6.45
C ALA A 484 33.97 48.37 4.94
N CYS A 485 32.72 48.30 4.47
CA CYS A 485 32.36 48.33 3.05
C CYS A 485 32.10 49.75 2.54
N ARG A 486 32.27 50.78 3.39
CA ARG A 486 32.09 52.23 3.10
C ARG A 486 30.79 52.55 2.36
N CYS A 487 29.71 51.87 2.74
CA CYS A 487 28.42 51.89 2.04
C CYS A 487 27.31 52.50 2.91
N SER A 488 26.18 52.86 2.29
CA SER A 488 25.01 53.38 3.01
C SER A 488 24.40 52.35 3.96
N ASN A 489 23.73 52.79 5.03
CA ASN A 489 23.03 51.91 5.99
C ASN A 489 22.06 50.92 5.30
N SER A 490 21.36 51.35 4.25
CA SER A 490 20.51 50.47 3.44
C SER A 490 21.32 49.42 2.68
N ALA A 491 22.42 49.79 2.01
CA ALA A 491 23.26 48.85 1.29
C ALA A 491 23.99 47.87 2.24
N ALA A 492 24.43 48.34 3.41
CA ALA A 492 25.02 47.50 4.45
C ALA A 492 24.03 46.46 5.00
N LYS A 493 22.75 46.84 5.09
CA LYS A 493 21.68 45.94 5.50
C LYS A 493 21.34 44.92 4.41
N GLU A 494 21.22 45.36 3.15
CA GLU A 494 21.02 44.45 2.00
C GLU A 494 22.14 43.41 1.90
N LEU A 495 23.40 43.81 2.07
CA LEU A 495 24.56 42.90 2.10
C LEU A 495 24.52 41.91 3.29
N LEU A 496 23.99 42.33 4.44
CA LEU A 496 23.81 41.44 5.60
C LEU A 496 22.67 40.44 5.38
N ASP A 497 21.54 40.91 4.84
CA ASP A 497 20.38 40.06 4.52
C ASP A 497 20.71 39.07 3.38
N GLU A 498 21.51 39.48 2.38
CA GLU A 498 22.06 38.60 1.35
C GLU A 498 22.96 37.51 1.95
N PHE A 499 23.92 37.89 2.80
CA PHE A 499 24.80 36.93 3.49
C PHE A 499 24.02 35.96 4.38
N LEU A 500 23.04 36.43 5.14
CA LEU A 500 22.20 35.58 5.98
C LEU A 500 21.37 34.60 5.13
N ASN A 501 20.81 35.03 3.99
CA ASN A 501 20.10 34.14 3.08
C ASN A 501 21.01 33.04 2.50
N VAL A 502 22.27 33.35 2.17
CA VAL A 502 23.26 32.34 1.75
C VAL A 502 23.56 31.34 2.88
N VAL A 503 23.73 31.82 4.12
CA VAL A 503 23.90 30.95 5.30
C VAL A 503 22.66 30.07 5.53
N TRP A 504 21.45 30.61 5.38
CA TRP A 504 20.22 29.85 5.58
C TRP A 504 20.07 28.70 4.59
N LYS A 505 20.35 28.92 3.29
CA LYS A 505 20.36 27.84 2.28
C LYS A 505 21.33 26.72 2.62
N TYR A 506 22.55 27.06 3.05
CA TYR A 506 23.57 26.08 3.45
C TYR A 506 23.17 25.29 4.72
N VAL A 507 22.41 25.89 5.64
CA VAL A 507 21.96 25.25 6.88
C VAL A 507 20.74 24.34 6.67
N ASP A 508 19.92 24.66 5.67
CA ASP A 508 18.69 23.93 5.35
C ASP A 508 18.89 22.84 4.27
N GLY A 509 20.10 22.71 3.71
CA GLY A 509 20.50 21.64 2.79
C GLY A 509 20.32 21.95 1.30
N ASP A 510 20.04 23.21 0.95
CA ASP A 510 19.88 23.71 -0.42
C ASP A 510 21.19 24.36 -0.93
N SER A 511 22.35 23.69 -0.74
CA SER A 511 23.64 24.16 -1.26
C SER A 511 24.02 23.46 -2.57
N LEU A 512 24.82 24.14 -3.40
CA LEU A 512 25.36 23.54 -4.62
C LEU A 512 26.32 22.38 -4.29
N GLU A 513 27.01 22.47 -3.15
CA GLU A 513 27.84 21.40 -2.61
C GLU A 513 27.02 20.15 -2.25
N ASP A 514 25.84 20.32 -1.66
CA ASP A 514 24.90 19.22 -1.36
C ASP A 514 24.33 18.63 -2.66
N GLU A 515 23.95 19.45 -3.65
CA GLU A 515 23.55 18.97 -4.99
C GLU A 515 24.68 18.22 -5.71
N ILE A 516 25.93 18.68 -5.59
CA ILE A 516 27.11 18.00 -6.16
C ILE A 516 27.38 16.68 -5.43
N ILE A 517 27.22 16.62 -4.11
CA ILE A 517 27.35 15.39 -3.33
C ILE A 517 26.22 14.40 -3.71
N LEU A 518 24.97 14.85 -3.75
CA LEU A 518 23.83 14.05 -4.21
C LEU A 518 24.02 13.56 -5.64
N SER A 519 24.53 14.40 -6.54
CA SER A 519 24.85 14.05 -7.93
C SER A 519 26.01 13.05 -8.03
N ALA A 520 27.06 13.20 -7.23
CA ALA A 520 28.19 12.28 -7.19
C ALA A 520 27.80 10.90 -6.62
N ILE A 521 26.94 10.88 -5.60
CA ILE A 521 26.33 9.67 -5.04
C ILE A 521 25.39 9.01 -6.06
N SER A 522 24.62 9.80 -6.81
CA SER A 522 23.67 9.29 -7.82
C SER A 522 24.36 8.78 -9.09
N ALA A 523 25.48 9.39 -9.48
CA ALA A 523 26.26 9.01 -10.66
C ALA A 523 27.20 7.82 -10.42
N SER A 524 27.61 7.57 -9.17
CA SER A 524 28.52 6.48 -8.82
C SER A 524 27.83 5.40 -7.98
N THR A 525 27.45 4.30 -8.63
CA THR A 525 26.85 3.13 -7.99
C THR A 525 27.74 2.54 -6.89
N GLU A 526 29.08 2.59 -7.03
CA GLU A 526 29.98 2.10 -5.98
C GLU A 526 29.95 2.98 -4.72
N LEU A 527 29.92 4.32 -4.88
CA LEU A 527 29.74 5.24 -3.74
C LEU A 527 28.36 5.07 -3.12
N GLN A 528 27.32 4.92 -3.94
CA GLN A 528 25.95 4.69 -3.48
C GLN A 528 25.85 3.40 -2.64
N GLU A 529 26.43 2.29 -3.10
CA GLU A 529 26.41 1.02 -2.35
C GLU A 529 27.31 1.07 -1.10
N ARG A 530 28.46 1.76 -1.12
CA ARG A 530 29.27 1.97 0.09
C ARG A 530 28.52 2.80 1.15
N ILE A 531 27.79 3.84 0.73
CA ILE A 531 27.00 4.68 1.65
C ILE A 531 25.80 3.90 2.18
N LYS A 532 25.05 3.19 1.31
CA LYS A 532 24.00 2.26 1.76
C LYS A 532 24.54 1.21 2.73
N ALA A 533 25.74 0.66 2.49
CA ALA A 533 26.37 -0.31 3.39
C ALA A 533 26.76 0.30 4.75
N LEU A 534 27.24 1.54 4.80
CA LEU A 534 27.51 2.26 6.06
C LEU A 534 26.19 2.53 6.83
N ILE A 535 25.20 3.13 6.17
CA ILE A 535 23.87 3.39 6.75
C ILE A 535 23.24 2.08 7.25
N ARG A 536 23.36 1.00 6.48
CA ARG A 536 22.90 -0.34 6.86
C ARG A 536 23.67 -0.88 8.06
N THR A 537 24.98 -0.67 8.14
CA THR A 537 25.80 -1.13 9.27
C THR A 537 25.41 -0.40 10.56
N ASP A 538 25.22 0.92 10.49
CA ASP A 538 24.77 1.73 11.63
C ASP A 538 23.33 1.35 12.04
N TRP A 539 22.42 1.19 11.08
CA TRP A 539 21.06 0.72 11.34
C TRP A 539 21.03 -0.71 11.93
N GLU A 540 21.84 -1.64 11.42
CA GLU A 540 21.95 -3.01 11.95
C GLU A 540 22.61 -3.03 13.35
N ALA A 541 23.47 -2.06 13.67
CA ALA A 541 24.05 -1.89 15.00
C ALA A 541 23.03 -1.32 16.00
N GLU A 542 22.28 -0.28 15.62
CA GLU A 542 21.20 0.30 16.43
C GLU A 542 20.05 -0.69 16.66
N ASN A 543 19.66 -1.43 15.62
CA ASN A 543 18.54 -2.37 15.63
C ASN A 543 18.97 -3.81 15.94
N LYS A 544 20.20 -4.02 16.41
CA LYS A 544 20.78 -5.34 16.70
C LYS A 544 19.90 -6.22 17.60
N SER A 545 19.24 -5.62 18.60
CA SER A 545 18.34 -6.36 19.50
C SER A 545 17.04 -6.85 18.83
N LEU A 546 16.61 -6.21 17.74
CA LEU A 546 15.49 -6.64 16.90
C LEU A 546 15.94 -7.74 15.94
N LEU A 547 17.11 -7.60 15.32
CA LEU A 547 17.71 -8.63 14.47
C LEU A 547 17.96 -9.95 15.24
N ASP A 548 18.53 -9.88 16.44
CA ASP A 548 18.72 -11.05 17.32
C ASP A 548 17.39 -11.73 17.71
N LYS A 549 16.30 -10.97 17.82
CA LYS A 549 14.95 -11.51 18.08
C LYS A 549 14.33 -12.12 16.83
N ALA A 550 14.50 -11.48 15.67
CA ALA A 550 14.03 -11.98 14.38
C ALA A 550 14.72 -13.29 14.01
N GLN A 551 16.05 -13.37 14.17
CA GLN A 551 16.81 -14.60 13.93
C GLN A 551 16.34 -15.74 14.85
N LYS A 552 16.13 -15.48 16.15
CA LYS A 552 15.59 -16.51 17.08
C LYS A 552 14.19 -16.99 16.72
N LYS A 553 13.32 -16.12 16.18
CA LYS A 553 12.02 -16.52 15.64
C LYS A 553 12.21 -17.41 14.40
N LEU A 554 13.12 -17.04 13.51
CA LEU A 554 13.39 -17.77 12.27
C LEU A 554 13.96 -19.17 12.55
N ASP A 555 14.92 -19.29 13.48
CA ASP A 555 15.47 -20.57 13.95
C ASP A 555 14.37 -21.44 14.60
N SER A 556 13.44 -20.84 15.34
CA SER A 556 12.30 -21.54 15.93
C SER A 556 11.31 -22.05 14.88
N LEU A 557 11.04 -21.26 13.84
CA LEU A 557 10.18 -21.65 12.72
C LEU A 557 10.80 -22.78 11.89
N ASP A 558 12.11 -22.74 11.62
CA ASP A 558 12.80 -23.84 10.92
C ASP A 558 12.81 -25.15 11.73
N ALA A 559 12.93 -25.07 13.07
CA ALA A 559 12.77 -26.22 13.95
C ALA A 559 11.33 -26.78 13.92
N GLN A 560 10.31 -25.92 13.90
CA GLN A 560 8.91 -26.34 13.75
C GLN A 560 8.63 -26.95 12.36
N LEU A 561 9.20 -26.40 11.30
CA LEU A 561 9.06 -26.92 9.92
C LEU A 561 9.69 -28.32 9.80
N LYS A 562 10.86 -28.55 10.40
CA LYS A 562 11.47 -29.87 10.51
C LYS A 562 10.59 -30.86 11.29
N SER A 563 10.01 -30.43 12.41
CA SER A 563 9.06 -31.24 13.21
C SER A 563 7.80 -31.61 12.41
N ALA A 564 7.20 -30.65 11.71
CA ALA A 564 6.04 -30.86 10.85
C ALA A 564 6.36 -31.81 9.68
N THR A 565 7.54 -31.68 9.07
CA THR A 565 8.01 -32.57 8.00
C THR A 565 8.17 -34.02 8.47
N ILE A 566 8.68 -34.24 9.69
CA ILE A 566 8.78 -35.58 10.31
C ILE A 566 7.39 -36.16 10.62
N SER A 567 6.44 -35.31 11.02
CA SER A 567 5.06 -35.74 11.26
C SER A 567 4.33 -36.09 9.96
N LEU A 568 4.56 -35.32 8.90
CA LEU A 568 4.02 -35.55 7.56
C LEU A 568 4.51 -36.88 6.97
N THR A 569 5.81 -37.18 7.06
CA THR A 569 6.33 -38.47 6.57
C THR A 569 5.76 -39.66 7.33
N LYS A 570 5.63 -39.57 8.67
CA LYS A 570 4.94 -40.61 9.47
C LYS A 570 3.46 -40.79 9.08
N ALA A 571 2.75 -39.69 8.82
CA ALA A 571 1.36 -39.75 8.37
C ALA A 571 1.25 -40.40 6.98
N GLN A 572 2.19 -40.11 6.07
CA GLN A 572 2.25 -40.73 4.74
C GLN A 572 2.55 -42.23 4.81
N GLU A 573 3.46 -42.66 5.69
CA GLU A 573 3.74 -44.08 5.94
C GLU A 573 2.51 -44.81 6.49
N ALA A 574 1.81 -44.20 7.45
CA ALA A 574 0.56 -44.75 8.00
C ALA A 574 -0.54 -44.85 6.93
N PHE A 575 -0.74 -43.81 6.12
CA PHE A 575 -1.69 -43.81 5.00
C PHE A 575 -1.41 -44.93 4.00
N ASN A 576 -0.16 -45.07 3.56
CA ASN A 576 0.26 -46.12 2.62
C ASN A 576 0.00 -47.52 3.20
N LYS A 577 0.20 -47.71 4.51
CA LYS A 577 -0.09 -48.97 5.20
C LYS A 577 -1.60 -49.26 5.25
N THR A 578 -2.44 -48.27 5.57
CA THR A 578 -3.90 -48.41 5.58
C THR A 578 -4.42 -48.75 4.18
N LYS A 579 -3.93 -48.07 3.14
CA LYS A 579 -4.30 -48.34 1.75
C LYS A 579 -3.94 -49.79 1.32
N SER A 580 -2.76 -50.28 1.69
CA SER A 580 -2.38 -51.67 1.42
C SER A 580 -3.29 -52.69 2.13
N GLU A 581 -3.86 -52.34 3.28
CA GLU A 581 -4.78 -53.20 4.03
C GLU A 581 -6.21 -53.13 3.48
N GLU A 582 -6.63 -51.97 2.97
CA GLU A 582 -7.87 -51.80 2.19
C GLU A 582 -7.84 -52.66 0.92
N GLU A 583 -6.77 -52.59 0.12
CA GLU A 583 -6.57 -53.43 -1.06
C GLU A 583 -6.59 -54.93 -0.71
N ARG A 584 -6.00 -55.32 0.43
CA ARG A 584 -6.04 -56.69 0.94
C ARG A 584 -7.46 -57.12 1.32
N LEU A 585 -8.23 -56.26 1.98
CA LEU A 585 -9.61 -56.54 2.39
C LEU A 585 -10.56 -56.63 1.19
N ALA A 586 -10.41 -55.75 0.19
CA ALA A 586 -11.15 -55.82 -1.06
C ALA A 586 -10.92 -57.14 -1.80
N GLY A 587 -9.68 -57.64 -1.84
CA GLY A 587 -9.36 -58.96 -2.38
C GLY A 587 -10.05 -60.11 -1.64
N VAL A 588 -10.13 -60.04 -0.31
CA VAL A 588 -10.85 -61.03 0.51
C VAL A 588 -12.37 -60.96 0.27
N ILE A 589 -12.94 -59.76 0.10
CA ILE A 589 -14.37 -59.60 -0.21
C ILE A 589 -14.70 -60.25 -1.55
N ALA A 590 -13.92 -59.97 -2.60
CA ALA A 590 -14.12 -60.59 -3.93
C ALA A 590 -13.99 -62.12 -3.91
N GLU A 591 -13.09 -62.68 -3.10
CA GLU A 591 -12.99 -64.13 -2.88
C GLU A 591 -14.25 -64.69 -2.18
N LYS A 592 -14.83 -63.94 -1.24
CA LYS A 592 -16.06 -64.34 -0.52
C LYS A 592 -17.32 -64.19 -1.37
N GLU A 593 -17.41 -63.17 -2.21
CA GLU A 593 -18.50 -63.01 -3.18
C GLU A 593 -18.51 -64.17 -4.17
N LYS A 594 -17.35 -64.51 -4.74
CA LYS A 594 -17.22 -65.67 -5.62
C LYS A 594 -17.57 -66.99 -4.91
N LEU A 595 -17.14 -67.17 -3.65
CA LEU A 595 -17.51 -68.34 -2.87
C LEU A 595 -19.02 -68.40 -2.59
N ALA A 596 -19.69 -67.27 -2.41
CA ALA A 596 -21.15 -67.21 -2.27
C ALA A 596 -21.84 -67.61 -3.58
N GLU A 597 -21.38 -67.09 -4.72
CA GLU A 597 -21.88 -67.42 -6.06
C GLU A 597 -21.70 -68.91 -6.39
N ASP A 598 -20.51 -69.48 -6.14
CA ASP A 598 -20.23 -70.92 -6.27
C ASP A 598 -21.13 -71.78 -5.33
N VAL A 599 -21.46 -71.28 -4.13
CA VAL A 599 -22.37 -71.94 -3.19
C VAL A 599 -23.83 -71.85 -3.65
N GLU A 600 -24.29 -70.71 -4.18
CA GLU A 600 -25.65 -70.58 -4.73
C GLU A 600 -25.87 -71.51 -5.92
N VAL A 601 -24.90 -71.61 -6.83
CA VAL A 601 -24.92 -72.58 -7.94
C VAL A 601 -24.99 -74.01 -7.41
N ALA A 602 -24.13 -74.38 -6.45
CA ALA A 602 -24.13 -75.73 -5.86
C ALA A 602 -25.42 -76.05 -5.05
N VAL A 603 -26.05 -75.05 -4.45
CA VAL A 603 -27.34 -75.18 -3.75
C VAL A 603 -28.48 -75.32 -4.76
N ALA A 604 -28.49 -74.55 -5.85
CA ALA A 604 -29.47 -74.69 -6.94
C ALA A 604 -29.40 -76.08 -7.58
N GLU A 605 -28.21 -76.58 -7.91
CA GLU A 605 -28.02 -77.95 -8.41
C GLU A 605 -28.51 -79.02 -7.40
N ARG A 606 -28.26 -78.81 -6.11
CA ARG A 606 -28.73 -79.72 -5.05
C ARG A 606 -30.24 -79.69 -4.88
N ILE A 607 -30.89 -78.53 -4.98
CA ILE A 607 -32.35 -78.39 -4.94
C ILE A 607 -32.99 -79.07 -6.16
N GLN A 608 -32.35 -78.98 -7.33
CA GLN A 608 -32.81 -79.65 -8.55
C GLN A 608 -32.68 -81.18 -8.43
N LYS A 609 -31.53 -81.70 -7.97
CA LYS A 609 -31.37 -83.14 -7.64
C LYS A 609 -32.31 -83.63 -6.52
N ALA A 610 -32.61 -82.79 -5.53
CA ALA A 610 -33.54 -83.15 -4.45
C ALA A 610 -35.00 -83.22 -4.94
N ARG A 611 -35.39 -82.40 -5.93
CA ARG A 611 -36.71 -82.50 -6.59
C ARG A 611 -36.87 -83.78 -7.41
N GLU A 612 -35.78 -84.31 -7.98
CA GLU A 612 -35.82 -85.54 -8.78
C GLU A 612 -35.86 -86.83 -7.92
N ASN A 613 -35.54 -86.77 -6.63
CA ASN A 613 -35.34 -87.96 -5.80
C ASN A 613 -36.04 -87.88 -4.42
N ALA A 614 -37.32 -87.47 -4.42
CA ALA A 614 -38.13 -87.21 -3.23
C ALA A 614 -38.42 -88.41 -2.30
N ALA A 615 -37.90 -89.62 -2.60
CA ALA A 615 -38.11 -90.82 -1.79
C ALA A 615 -37.03 -91.05 -0.70
N ASP A 616 -35.78 -90.63 -0.93
CA ASP A 616 -34.67 -90.93 0.00
C ASP A 616 -34.59 -90.00 1.22
N PHE A 617 -35.17 -88.80 1.13
CA PHE A 617 -35.04 -87.75 2.16
C PHE A 617 -35.71 -88.10 3.50
N ILE A 618 -36.74 -88.95 3.51
CA ILE A 618 -37.47 -89.32 4.73
C ILE A 618 -36.74 -90.39 5.55
N ALA A 619 -35.74 -91.09 4.98
CA ALA A 619 -35.13 -92.26 5.60
C ALA A 619 -33.95 -91.98 6.56
N ASN A 620 -33.29 -90.82 6.47
CA ASN A 620 -31.99 -90.59 7.13
C ASN A 620 -31.84 -89.23 7.84
N MET A 621 -32.42 -89.07 9.04
CA MET A 621 -31.68 -88.60 10.24
C MET A 621 -32.52 -88.61 11.53
N ALA A 622 -33.14 -89.75 11.83
CA ALA A 622 -33.41 -90.09 13.22
C ALA A 622 -32.16 -90.73 13.83
N PHE A 623 -31.22 -89.95 14.40
CA PHE A 623 -30.32 -90.38 15.50
C PHE A 623 -29.49 -89.20 16.05
N VAL A 624 -29.27 -89.18 17.37
CA VAL A 624 -28.50 -88.18 18.16
C VAL A 624 -29.13 -86.77 18.20
N GLY A 625 -29.59 -86.19 19.32
CA GLY A 625 -29.66 -86.65 20.72
C GLY A 625 -28.94 -85.68 21.67
N GLY A 626 -29.67 -85.03 22.60
CA GLY A 626 -29.07 -84.29 23.74
C GLY A 626 -29.44 -82.80 23.88
N GLN A 627 -30.66 -82.51 24.29
CA GLN A 627 -31.06 -81.25 24.99
C GLN A 627 -30.59 -81.28 26.47
N PRO A 628 -30.86 -80.27 27.35
CA PRO A 628 -31.36 -78.88 27.18
C PRO A 628 -30.43 -77.84 27.90
N ILE A 629 -30.68 -76.52 28.06
CA ILE A 629 -31.70 -75.82 28.88
C ILE A 629 -31.59 -74.27 28.65
N GLN A 630 -32.72 -73.62 28.29
CA GLN A 630 -33.30 -72.32 28.77
C GLN A 630 -32.43 -71.03 28.89
N VAL A 631 -32.91 -69.77 28.83
CA VAL A 631 -34.22 -69.09 28.61
C VAL A 631 -33.87 -67.62 28.23
N ALA A 632 -34.23 -67.11 27.04
CA ALA A 632 -35.42 -66.33 26.64
C ALA A 632 -35.35 -64.78 26.79
N ALA A 633 -35.73 -64.11 25.68
CA ALA A 633 -36.31 -62.77 25.53
C ALA A 633 -35.52 -61.49 25.90
N THR A 634 -35.15 -60.70 24.88
CA THR A 634 -35.66 -59.32 24.71
C THR A 634 -35.50 -58.80 23.25
N GLU A 635 -36.63 -58.38 22.69
CA GLU A 635 -36.92 -57.26 21.76
C GLU A 635 -36.03 -56.87 20.54
N THR A 636 -36.75 -56.65 19.42
CA THR A 636 -36.41 -55.85 18.21
C THR A 636 -36.32 -54.35 18.55
N PRO A 637 -35.76 -53.43 17.70
CA PRO A 637 -35.77 -53.40 16.22
C PRO A 637 -34.34 -53.34 15.63
N ALA A 638 -34.02 -52.94 14.39
CA ALA A 638 -34.78 -52.34 13.28
C ALA A 638 -34.22 -52.76 11.89
N ALA A 639 -34.75 -52.17 10.81
CA ALA A 639 -34.13 -52.12 9.49
C ALA A 639 -33.70 -50.68 9.17
N VAL A 640 -32.60 -50.51 8.42
CA VAL A 640 -32.19 -49.22 7.85
C VAL A 640 -32.27 -49.32 6.33
N GLU A 641 -33.17 -48.54 5.74
CA GLU A 641 -33.29 -48.39 4.30
C GLU A 641 -32.05 -47.66 3.75
N VAL A 642 -31.44 -48.19 2.70
CA VAL A 642 -30.38 -47.49 1.96
C VAL A 642 -31.04 -46.47 1.04
N SER A 643 -31.27 -45.26 1.55
CA SER A 643 -31.82 -44.15 0.78
C SER A 643 -30.86 -43.73 -0.34
N SER A 644 -31.41 -43.53 -1.53
CA SER A 644 -30.75 -42.88 -2.65
C SER A 644 -30.27 -41.47 -2.29
N LYS A 645 -29.09 -41.07 -2.80
CA LYS A 645 -28.57 -39.69 -2.67
C LYS A 645 -29.64 -38.67 -3.14
N PRO A 646 -30.07 -37.72 -2.30
CA PRO A 646 -31.03 -36.72 -2.70
C PRO A 646 -30.40 -35.61 -3.55
N VAL A 647 -31.21 -34.98 -4.38
CA VAL A 647 -30.93 -33.64 -4.92
C VAL A 647 -30.89 -32.67 -3.73
N ILE A 648 -29.82 -31.90 -3.59
CA ILE A 648 -29.65 -30.95 -2.48
C ILE A 648 -30.73 -29.87 -2.61
N ALA A 649 -31.61 -29.77 -1.60
CA ALA A 649 -32.58 -28.68 -1.54
C ALA A 649 -31.85 -27.38 -1.16
N PRO A 650 -32.22 -26.20 -1.70
CA PRO A 650 -31.51 -24.96 -1.39
C PRO A 650 -31.64 -24.52 0.08
N TYR A 651 -32.60 -25.07 0.83
CA TYR A 651 -32.83 -24.78 2.24
C TYR A 651 -33.00 -26.05 3.06
N HIS A 652 -32.40 -26.04 4.25
CA HIS A 652 -32.41 -27.14 5.21
C HIS A 652 -32.63 -26.60 6.62
N THR A 653 -33.57 -27.18 7.35
CA THR A 653 -33.79 -26.89 8.77
C THR A 653 -33.16 -28.00 9.63
N PHE A 654 -32.45 -27.60 10.68
CA PHE A 654 -31.84 -28.50 11.65
C PHE A 654 -32.67 -28.41 12.94
N SER A 655 -33.12 -29.56 13.44
CA SER A 655 -33.88 -29.65 14.68
C SER A 655 -33.02 -29.35 15.91
N ALA A 656 -33.67 -28.92 17.00
CA ALA A 656 -33.03 -28.92 18.31
C ALA A 656 -32.68 -30.35 18.75
N PHE A 657 -31.74 -30.49 19.68
CA PHE A 657 -31.46 -31.78 20.33
C PHE A 657 -32.71 -32.33 21.07
N ASP A 658 -32.98 -33.62 20.89
CA ASP A 658 -34.15 -34.29 21.48
C ASP A 658 -34.06 -34.47 23.01
N ASP A 659 -32.85 -34.48 23.59
CA ASP A 659 -32.63 -34.68 25.02
C ASP A 659 -32.23 -33.36 25.72
N LEU A 660 -33.18 -32.80 26.47
CA LEU A 660 -32.99 -31.58 27.26
C LEU A 660 -32.13 -31.78 28.52
N ASN A 661 -31.77 -33.02 28.90
CA ASN A 661 -30.99 -33.28 30.12
C ASN A 661 -29.50 -32.99 29.96
N ASP A 662 -28.98 -33.00 28.72
CA ASP A 662 -27.58 -32.72 28.40
C ASP A 662 -27.33 -31.23 28.04
N LEU A 663 -28.38 -30.40 28.05
CA LEU A 663 -28.33 -28.97 27.69
C LEU A 663 -28.28 -28.05 28.92
N GLU A 664 -27.48 -26.97 28.83
CA GLU A 664 -27.43 -25.94 29.87
C GLU A 664 -28.71 -25.07 29.89
N VAL A 665 -29.20 -24.78 31.10
CA VAL A 665 -30.46 -24.05 31.32
C VAL A 665 -30.18 -22.57 31.59
N HIS A 666 -30.69 -21.68 30.74
CA HIS A 666 -30.37 -20.25 30.81
C HIS A 666 -31.45 -19.44 31.52
N HIS A 667 -31.09 -18.85 32.66
CA HIS A 667 -31.95 -17.93 33.42
C HIS A 667 -31.63 -16.45 33.16
N SER A 668 -30.43 -16.16 32.63
CA SER A 668 -29.91 -14.82 32.36
C SER A 668 -28.99 -14.78 31.14
N TRP A 669 -28.78 -13.60 30.55
CA TRP A 669 -27.81 -13.42 29.46
C TRP A 669 -26.37 -13.78 29.82
N ALA A 670 -26.02 -13.75 31.11
CA ALA A 670 -24.70 -14.22 31.55
C ALA A 670 -24.55 -15.73 31.35
N ASP A 671 -25.61 -16.51 31.57
CA ASP A 671 -25.61 -17.97 31.38
C ASP A 671 -25.49 -18.29 29.88
N VAL A 672 -26.28 -17.59 29.03
CA VAL A 672 -26.20 -17.70 27.56
C VAL A 672 -24.78 -17.41 27.06
N ILE A 673 -24.16 -16.33 27.55
CA ILE A 673 -22.80 -15.93 27.17
C ILE A 673 -21.76 -16.94 27.66
N ASN A 674 -21.93 -17.54 28.84
CA ASN A 674 -21.03 -18.57 29.36
C ASN A 674 -21.11 -19.86 28.54
N THR A 675 -22.32 -20.34 28.22
CA THR A 675 -22.50 -21.51 27.33
C THR A 675 -21.97 -21.20 25.93
N ALA A 676 -22.33 -20.07 25.33
CA ALA A 676 -21.79 -19.68 24.03
C ALA A 676 -20.26 -19.56 24.03
N ALA A 677 -19.64 -19.03 25.09
CA ALA A 677 -18.18 -18.98 25.22
C ALA A 677 -17.54 -20.37 25.31
N PHE A 678 -18.24 -21.34 25.92
CA PHE A 678 -17.83 -22.75 25.95
C PHE A 678 -17.95 -23.40 24.56
N GLU A 679 -19.07 -23.22 23.86
CA GLU A 679 -19.23 -23.76 22.50
C GLU A 679 -18.27 -23.11 21.49
N LEU A 680 -17.98 -21.80 21.63
CA LEU A 680 -17.02 -21.10 20.77
C LEU A 680 -15.59 -21.61 20.94
N LYS A 681 -15.22 -22.18 22.11
CA LYS A 681 -13.96 -22.91 22.26
C LYS A 681 -13.91 -24.10 21.31
N GLU A 682 -14.99 -24.88 21.25
CA GLU A 682 -15.10 -26.05 20.37
C GLU A 682 -15.21 -25.64 18.89
N ALA A 683 -15.62 -24.40 18.58
CA ALA A 683 -15.50 -23.78 17.26
C ALA A 683 -14.09 -23.22 16.93
N GLY A 684 -13.11 -23.39 17.83
CA GLY A 684 -11.72 -22.96 17.63
C GLY A 684 -11.42 -21.48 17.92
N VAL A 685 -12.27 -20.79 18.67
CA VAL A 685 -12.05 -19.39 19.08
C VAL A 685 -11.06 -19.32 20.24
N ALA A 686 -10.10 -18.39 20.13
CA ALA A 686 -9.03 -18.17 21.09
C ALA A 686 -9.58 -17.75 22.47
N GLU A 687 -8.96 -18.25 23.55
CA GLU A 687 -9.46 -18.09 24.93
C GLU A 687 -9.76 -16.64 25.32
N LYS A 688 -8.91 -15.69 24.91
CA LYS A 688 -9.08 -14.25 25.16
C LYS A 688 -10.34 -13.63 24.54
N TYR A 689 -10.95 -14.26 23.54
CA TYR A 689 -12.07 -13.70 22.77
C TYR A 689 -13.40 -14.41 22.94
N ARG A 690 -13.43 -15.61 23.55
CA ARG A 690 -14.65 -16.45 23.64
C ARG A 690 -15.85 -15.71 24.24
N SER A 691 -15.68 -15.12 25.43
CA SER A 691 -16.78 -14.46 26.15
C SER A 691 -17.24 -13.15 25.52
N SER A 692 -16.33 -12.39 24.92
CA SER A 692 -16.65 -11.11 24.29
C SER A 692 -17.23 -11.29 22.88
N LEU A 693 -16.79 -12.30 22.12
CA LEU A 693 -17.45 -12.74 20.89
C LEU A 693 -18.84 -13.31 21.16
N ALA A 694 -18.99 -14.14 22.20
CA ALA A 694 -20.31 -14.62 22.66
C ALA A 694 -21.25 -13.45 22.98
N ALA A 695 -20.77 -12.43 23.69
CA ALA A 695 -21.54 -11.21 23.98
C ALA A 695 -21.90 -10.42 22.70
N PHE A 696 -20.99 -10.31 21.73
CA PHE A 696 -21.26 -9.66 20.44
C PHE A 696 -22.32 -10.40 19.63
N LEU A 697 -22.22 -11.73 19.52
CA LEU A 697 -23.20 -12.57 18.82
C LEU A 697 -24.56 -12.54 19.53
N CYS A 698 -24.60 -12.59 20.88
CA CYS A 698 -25.82 -12.38 21.65
C CYS A 698 -26.46 -11.01 21.36
N ALA A 699 -25.66 -9.94 21.30
CA ALA A 699 -26.18 -8.61 20.95
C ALA A 699 -26.73 -8.56 19.51
N ALA A 700 -26.10 -9.24 18.56
CA ALA A 700 -26.56 -9.31 17.17
C ALA A 700 -27.88 -10.09 17.05
N TYR A 701 -27.99 -11.19 17.80
CA TYR A 701 -29.21 -12.00 17.92
C TYR A 701 -30.37 -11.23 18.58
N ILE A 702 -30.12 -10.52 19.70
CA ILE A 702 -31.12 -9.67 20.37
C ILE A 702 -31.65 -8.58 19.44
N GLU A 703 -30.75 -7.91 18.73
CA GLU A 703 -31.11 -6.78 17.86
C GLU A 703 -31.62 -7.22 16.49
N LYS A 704 -31.62 -8.54 16.22
CA LYS A 704 -31.89 -9.19 14.93
C LYS A 704 -31.15 -8.47 13.79
N GLN A 705 -29.89 -8.12 14.04
CA GLN A 705 -29.03 -7.41 13.10
C GLN A 705 -28.25 -8.44 12.28
N PRO A 706 -28.51 -8.59 10.96
CA PRO A 706 -27.77 -9.52 10.13
C PRO A 706 -26.26 -9.25 10.16
N ILE A 707 -25.47 -10.32 10.21
CA ILE A 707 -24.00 -10.24 10.17
C ILE A 707 -23.44 -11.06 9.01
N PHE A 708 -22.27 -10.67 8.54
CA PHE A 708 -21.49 -11.40 7.56
C PHE A 708 -20.22 -11.89 8.26
N LEU A 709 -20.17 -13.18 8.58
CA LEU A 709 -19.06 -13.81 9.27
C LEU A 709 -18.08 -14.41 8.25
N VAL A 710 -16.83 -13.95 8.28
CA VAL A 710 -15.90 -14.13 7.16
C VAL A 710 -14.57 -14.69 7.66
N GLY A 711 -14.04 -15.73 7.02
CA GLY A 711 -12.77 -16.37 7.38
C GLY A 711 -12.90 -17.80 7.90
N PRO A 712 -11.87 -18.33 8.60
CA PRO A 712 -11.86 -19.70 9.13
C PRO A 712 -12.99 -19.96 10.14
N ASN A 713 -13.46 -21.20 10.18
CA ASN A 713 -14.47 -21.72 11.12
C ASN A 713 -15.79 -20.89 11.17
N ALA A 714 -16.12 -20.10 10.13
CA ALA A 714 -17.28 -19.22 10.17
C ALA A 714 -18.61 -19.99 10.36
N ILE A 715 -18.81 -21.10 9.63
CA ILE A 715 -20.02 -21.93 9.79
C ILE A 715 -20.05 -22.56 11.19
N ASP A 716 -18.91 -23.11 11.65
CA ASP A 716 -18.74 -23.73 12.97
C ASP A 716 -19.08 -22.78 14.12
N ILE A 717 -18.64 -21.51 14.05
CA ILE A 717 -18.96 -20.47 15.02
C ILE A 717 -20.47 -20.22 15.12
N VAL A 718 -21.19 -20.22 13.99
CA VAL A 718 -22.65 -20.02 14.01
C VAL A 718 -23.37 -21.26 14.49
N GLN A 719 -22.88 -22.47 14.17
CA GLN A 719 -23.43 -23.73 14.68
C GLN A 719 -23.22 -23.87 16.20
N ALA A 720 -22.05 -23.48 16.71
CA ALA A 720 -21.74 -23.40 18.13
C ALA A 720 -22.65 -22.39 18.86
N PHE A 721 -22.83 -21.20 18.28
CA PHE A 721 -23.73 -20.19 18.82
C PHE A 721 -25.21 -20.64 18.78
N SER A 722 -25.62 -21.34 17.73
CA SER A 722 -26.97 -21.92 17.62
C SER A 722 -27.18 -23.09 18.60
N ALA A 723 -26.14 -23.89 18.85
CA ALA A 723 -26.17 -24.89 19.92
C ALA A 723 -26.45 -24.22 21.28
N ALA A 724 -25.72 -23.14 21.60
CA ALA A 724 -25.90 -22.41 22.85
C ALA A 724 -27.27 -21.73 22.98
N VAL A 725 -27.80 -21.10 21.92
CA VAL A 725 -28.99 -20.22 22.04
C VAL A 725 -30.31 -20.94 21.75
N THR A 726 -30.33 -21.91 20.83
CA THR A 726 -31.55 -22.55 20.31
C THR A 726 -31.51 -24.08 20.40
N GLY A 727 -30.64 -24.64 21.25
CA GLY A 727 -30.46 -26.09 21.38
C GLY A 727 -30.05 -26.77 20.07
N HIS A 728 -29.29 -26.06 19.21
CA HIS A 728 -28.84 -26.46 17.87
C HIS A 728 -29.90 -26.34 16.76
N LYS A 729 -31.01 -25.64 17.01
CA LYS A 729 -32.03 -25.38 15.98
C LYS A 729 -31.69 -24.17 15.10
N TYR A 730 -31.43 -24.37 13.82
CA TYR A 730 -31.15 -23.30 12.85
C TYR A 730 -31.54 -23.71 11.42
N GLY A 731 -31.74 -22.72 10.55
CA GLY A 731 -31.88 -22.93 9.11
C GLY A 731 -30.57 -22.73 8.37
N MET A 732 -30.39 -23.40 7.23
CA MET A 732 -29.25 -23.22 6.33
C MET A 732 -29.74 -23.01 4.90
N LEU A 733 -29.49 -21.81 4.38
CA LEU A 733 -29.74 -21.41 3.00
C LEU A 733 -28.44 -21.53 2.19
N CYS A 734 -28.38 -22.48 1.26
CA CYS A 734 -27.29 -22.63 0.32
C CYS A 734 -27.62 -21.88 -0.97
N CYS A 735 -26.97 -20.73 -1.21
CA CYS A 735 -27.19 -19.90 -2.40
C CYS A 735 -26.52 -20.46 -3.66
N GLU A 736 -26.65 -21.76 -3.92
CA GLU A 736 -26.17 -22.44 -5.11
C GLU A 736 -27.24 -22.46 -6.22
N GLY A 737 -26.83 -22.32 -7.47
CA GLY A 737 -27.73 -22.33 -8.62
C GLY A 737 -28.66 -21.11 -8.72
N GLY A 738 -29.78 -21.30 -9.43
CA GLY A 738 -30.74 -20.24 -9.73
C GLY A 738 -31.58 -19.81 -8.52
N TYR A 739 -31.86 -18.51 -8.41
CA TYR A 739 -32.69 -17.96 -7.34
C TYR A 739 -34.12 -18.55 -7.35
N CYS A 740 -34.56 -19.04 -6.18
CA CYS A 740 -35.91 -19.59 -5.98
C CYS A 740 -36.64 -18.82 -4.87
N ASN A 741 -37.70 -18.09 -5.21
CA ASN A 741 -38.51 -17.33 -4.25
C ASN A 741 -39.28 -18.24 -3.25
N GLN A 742 -39.57 -19.49 -3.63
CA GLN A 742 -40.32 -20.41 -2.77
C GLN A 742 -39.55 -20.73 -1.48
N VAL A 743 -38.22 -20.83 -1.58
CA VAL A 743 -37.30 -21.02 -0.45
C VAL A 743 -37.41 -19.90 0.59
N ILE A 744 -37.66 -18.65 0.15
CA ILE A 744 -37.78 -17.51 1.07
C ILE A 744 -39.06 -17.61 1.94
N THR A 745 -40.06 -18.38 1.48
CA THR A 745 -41.27 -18.66 2.25
C THR A 745 -41.17 -19.84 3.20
N GLU A 746 -40.10 -20.64 3.10
CA GLU A 746 -39.78 -21.76 4.01
C GLU A 746 -38.93 -21.32 5.20
N ILE A 747 -38.20 -20.21 5.06
CA ILE A 747 -37.47 -19.57 6.16
C ILE A 747 -38.45 -19.24 7.31
N GLY A 748 -38.11 -19.66 8.53
CA GLY A 748 -38.86 -19.43 9.75
C GLY A 748 -40.09 -20.33 9.95
N THR A 749 -40.46 -21.19 8.99
CA THR A 749 -41.71 -21.96 9.11
C THR A 749 -41.62 -23.12 10.10
N ASP A 750 -40.42 -23.63 10.34
CA ASP A 750 -40.19 -24.71 11.31
C ASP A 750 -39.92 -24.15 12.71
N GLY A 751 -39.93 -22.82 12.88
CA GLY A 751 -39.72 -22.10 14.14
C GLY A 751 -38.24 -21.97 14.51
N GLU A 752 -37.38 -21.80 13.53
CA GLU A 752 -35.95 -21.52 13.64
C GLU A 752 -35.67 -20.02 13.67
N ASP A 753 -34.96 -19.55 14.70
CA ASP A 753 -34.70 -18.12 14.94
C ASP A 753 -33.35 -17.62 14.40
N ILE A 754 -32.53 -18.54 13.87
CA ILE A 754 -31.19 -18.31 13.32
C ILE A 754 -31.11 -18.98 11.95
N VAL A 755 -30.61 -18.25 10.94
CA VAL A 755 -30.43 -18.78 9.58
C VAL A 755 -29.04 -18.47 9.05
N ILE A 756 -28.30 -19.52 8.68
CA ILE A 756 -27.00 -19.46 8.02
C ILE A 756 -27.21 -19.28 6.52
N ILE A 757 -26.64 -18.24 5.92
CA ILE A 757 -26.65 -18.01 4.46
C ILE A 757 -25.27 -18.36 3.90
N ASN A 758 -25.15 -19.54 3.30
CA ASN A 758 -23.90 -20.00 2.71
C ASN A 758 -23.81 -19.62 1.22
N ASN A 759 -22.60 -19.28 0.77
CA ASN A 759 -22.26 -18.99 -0.63
C ASN A 759 -23.02 -17.81 -1.27
N LEU A 760 -23.34 -16.76 -0.50
CA LEU A 760 -24.14 -15.60 -0.95
C LEU A 760 -23.54 -14.83 -2.15
N LEU A 761 -22.20 -14.75 -2.26
CA LEU A 761 -21.54 -13.94 -3.29
C LEU A 761 -21.52 -14.62 -4.68
N ALA A 762 -21.48 -15.95 -4.73
CA ALA A 762 -21.19 -16.70 -5.96
C ALA A 762 -22.37 -16.81 -6.94
N SER A 763 -23.49 -16.12 -6.69
CA SER A 763 -24.74 -16.35 -7.42
C SER A 763 -25.65 -15.11 -7.46
N GLY A 764 -26.67 -15.15 -8.32
CA GLY A 764 -27.62 -14.05 -8.50
C GLY A 764 -28.49 -13.70 -7.26
N TRP A 765 -28.30 -14.41 -6.15
CA TRP A 765 -29.05 -14.26 -4.91
C TRP A 765 -28.73 -12.95 -4.17
N MET A 766 -27.51 -12.40 -4.28
CA MET A 766 -27.14 -11.13 -3.63
C MET A 766 -28.06 -9.96 -4.02
N ASN A 767 -28.49 -9.89 -5.28
CA ASN A 767 -29.43 -8.87 -5.76
C ASN A 767 -30.84 -8.98 -5.13
N ARG A 768 -31.11 -10.07 -4.40
CA ARG A 768 -32.37 -10.37 -3.70
C ARG A 768 -32.21 -10.32 -2.17
N LEU A 769 -31.09 -9.82 -1.65
CA LEU A 769 -30.84 -9.72 -0.21
C LEU A 769 -31.98 -9.04 0.60
N PRO A 770 -32.68 -7.98 0.13
CA PRO A 770 -33.83 -7.42 0.84
C PRO A 770 -35.04 -8.37 0.93
N GLU A 771 -35.16 -9.31 0.00
CA GLU A 771 -36.22 -10.33 -0.03
C GLU A 771 -35.83 -11.50 0.90
N ILE A 772 -34.56 -11.93 0.87
CA ILE A 772 -34.00 -12.95 1.79
C ILE A 772 -34.13 -12.50 3.25
N LEU A 773 -33.75 -11.26 3.56
CA LEU A 773 -33.80 -10.67 4.90
C LEU A 773 -35.17 -10.06 5.26
N SER A 774 -36.26 -10.56 4.66
CA SER A 774 -37.59 -9.97 4.83
C SER A 774 -38.24 -10.26 6.18
N GLN A 775 -37.90 -11.39 6.83
CA GLN A 775 -38.43 -11.76 8.14
C GLN A 775 -37.59 -11.12 9.26
N LYS A 776 -38.20 -10.23 10.04
CA LYS A 776 -37.47 -9.38 10.99
C LYS A 776 -37.14 -10.05 12.32
N ASP A 777 -37.77 -11.18 12.60
CA ASP A 777 -37.63 -11.92 13.85
C ASP A 777 -36.51 -12.99 13.77
N ILE A 778 -35.89 -13.15 12.60
CA ILE A 778 -34.79 -14.10 12.35
C ILE A 778 -33.43 -13.39 12.40
N PHE A 779 -32.46 -14.05 13.04
CA PHE A 779 -31.06 -13.64 13.03
C PHE A 779 -30.33 -14.31 11.86
N TYR A 780 -30.07 -13.55 10.80
CA TYR A 780 -29.36 -14.04 9.62
C TYR A 780 -27.84 -13.87 9.78
N VAL A 781 -27.09 -14.94 9.51
CA VAL A 781 -25.63 -14.91 9.44
C VAL A 781 -25.19 -15.43 8.08
N ALA A 782 -24.66 -14.56 7.22
CA ALA A 782 -23.99 -15.02 6.01
C ALA A 782 -22.57 -15.48 6.33
N THR A 783 -22.08 -16.52 5.64
CA THR A 783 -20.74 -17.09 5.85
C THR A 783 -19.93 -17.13 4.57
N HIS A 784 -18.65 -16.76 4.64
CA HIS A 784 -17.73 -16.85 3.49
C HIS A 784 -16.27 -17.12 3.93
N PRO A 785 -15.52 -18.03 3.29
CA PRO A 785 -14.15 -18.34 3.67
C PRO A 785 -13.08 -17.24 3.51
N TYR A 786 -13.26 -16.26 2.62
CA TYR A 786 -12.17 -15.33 2.24
C TYR A 786 -12.50 -13.87 2.59
N ALA A 787 -11.52 -13.16 3.16
CA ALA A 787 -11.68 -11.78 3.65
C ALA A 787 -11.54 -10.75 2.53
N GLU A 788 -10.69 -11.07 1.55
CA GLU A 788 -10.35 -10.26 0.38
C GLU A 788 -11.53 -10.13 -0.58
N ASP A 789 -12.29 -11.21 -0.78
CA ASP A 789 -13.50 -11.23 -1.61
C ASP A 789 -14.56 -10.24 -1.09
N ILE A 790 -14.60 -9.96 0.21
CA ILE A 790 -15.52 -8.96 0.79
C ILE A 790 -15.08 -7.53 0.50
N GLN A 791 -13.79 -7.26 0.27
CA GLN A 791 -13.30 -5.91 -0.02
C GLN A 791 -13.66 -5.43 -1.44
N VAL A 792 -13.96 -6.34 -2.36
CA VAL A 792 -14.40 -6.01 -3.73
C VAL A 792 -15.92 -5.82 -3.85
N GLU A 793 -16.68 -6.14 -2.80
CA GLU A 793 -18.13 -6.01 -2.77
C GLU A 793 -18.62 -4.56 -2.60
N PRO A 794 -19.83 -4.20 -3.08
CA PRO A 794 -20.31 -2.83 -3.03
C PRO A 794 -20.62 -2.43 -1.58
N LYS A 795 -20.03 -1.32 -1.11
CA LYS A 795 -20.18 -0.76 0.26
C LYS A 795 -21.64 -0.62 0.75
N SER A 796 -22.64 -0.61 -0.15
CA SER A 796 -24.07 -0.67 0.18
C SER A 796 -24.51 -1.97 0.85
N LEU A 797 -23.78 -3.09 0.66
CA LEU A 797 -24.01 -4.37 1.32
C LEU A 797 -24.02 -4.23 2.85
N TYR A 798 -23.15 -3.37 3.40
CA TYR A 798 -23.07 -3.11 4.83
C TYR A 798 -24.26 -2.31 5.39
N GLY A 799 -25.12 -1.78 4.51
CA GLY A 799 -26.45 -1.28 4.85
C GLY A 799 -27.44 -2.39 5.22
N PHE A 800 -27.16 -3.64 4.86
CA PHE A 800 -27.97 -4.82 5.15
C PHE A 800 -27.34 -5.65 6.27
N MET A 801 -26.09 -6.09 6.11
CA MET A 801 -25.40 -6.99 7.04
C MET A 801 -24.04 -6.41 7.48
N LEU A 802 -23.69 -6.50 8.76
CA LEU A 802 -22.40 -5.98 9.26
C LEU A 802 -21.30 -7.03 9.15
N PRO A 803 -20.10 -6.70 8.62
CA PRO A 803 -19.00 -7.66 8.50
C PRO A 803 -18.38 -7.97 9.87
N LEU A 804 -17.89 -9.19 10.04
CA LEU A 804 -17.08 -9.66 11.16
C LEU A 804 -16.08 -10.72 10.67
N PHE A 805 -14.79 -10.47 10.84
CA PHE A 805 -13.74 -11.38 10.34
C PHE A 805 -13.20 -12.28 11.44
N THR A 806 -13.25 -13.59 11.24
CA THR A 806 -12.88 -14.60 12.23
C THR A 806 -11.38 -14.83 12.35
N GLU A 807 -10.61 -14.44 11.32
CA GLU A 807 -9.14 -14.51 11.31
C GLU A 807 -8.47 -13.84 12.52
N PHE A 808 -9.12 -12.82 13.10
CA PHE A 808 -8.57 -12.08 14.24
C PHE A 808 -8.76 -12.77 15.59
N PHE A 809 -9.60 -13.82 15.66
CA PHE A 809 -9.98 -14.46 16.92
C PHE A 809 -10.11 -15.99 16.89
N VAL A 810 -9.85 -16.64 15.75
CA VAL A 810 -9.75 -18.10 15.60
C VAL A 810 -8.28 -18.52 15.55
N ASP A 811 -7.87 -19.42 16.44
CA ASP A 811 -6.51 -19.97 16.51
C ASP A 811 -6.45 -21.51 16.49
N GLU A 812 -7.58 -22.18 16.70
CA GLU A 812 -7.72 -23.64 16.64
C GLU A 812 -8.70 -24.09 15.53
N LYS A 813 -8.70 -25.39 15.21
CA LYS A 813 -9.71 -25.98 14.31
C LYS A 813 -10.96 -26.33 15.10
N ALA A 814 -12.12 -26.10 14.52
CA ALA A 814 -13.38 -26.56 15.10
C ALA A 814 -13.41 -28.09 15.28
N THR A 815 -13.99 -28.55 16.39
CA THR A 815 -14.18 -29.97 16.71
C THR A 815 -15.49 -30.53 16.13
N GLY A 816 -16.41 -29.64 15.72
CA GLY A 816 -17.71 -29.98 15.14
C GLY A 816 -18.68 -30.62 16.13
N LYS A 817 -18.43 -30.49 17.44
CA LYS A 817 -19.26 -31.06 18.51
C LYS A 817 -19.62 -29.96 19.49
N TYR A 818 -20.92 -29.69 19.59
CA TYR A 818 -21.46 -28.64 20.45
C TYR A 818 -22.49 -29.24 21.39
N TYR A 819 -22.48 -28.82 22.65
CA TYR A 819 -23.35 -29.34 23.70
C TYR A 819 -24.60 -28.48 23.83
N GLY A 820 -24.44 -27.17 24.03
CA GLY A 820 -25.47 -26.17 23.85
C GLY A 820 -26.30 -25.83 25.10
N GLY A 821 -27.39 -25.09 24.88
CA GLY A 821 -28.31 -24.66 25.93
C GLY A 821 -29.66 -24.18 25.42
N TYR A 822 -30.55 -23.82 26.35
CA TYR A 822 -31.88 -23.28 26.06
C TYR A 822 -32.38 -22.29 27.13
N PHE A 823 -33.29 -21.40 26.72
CA PHE A 823 -33.91 -20.42 27.61
C PHE A 823 -34.93 -21.05 28.57
N ALA A 824 -34.79 -20.80 29.87
CA ALA A 824 -35.76 -21.18 30.89
C ALA A 824 -37.07 -20.36 30.81
N GLU A 825 -38.16 -20.87 31.38
CA GLU A 825 -39.46 -20.16 31.42
C GLU A 825 -39.41 -18.80 32.15
N ASP A 826 -38.47 -18.61 33.07
CA ASP A 826 -38.28 -17.37 33.82
C ASP A 826 -37.25 -16.40 33.20
N PHE A 827 -36.66 -16.78 32.06
CA PHE A 827 -35.69 -15.97 31.34
C PHE A 827 -36.29 -14.62 30.90
N LYS A 828 -35.55 -13.54 31.15
CA LYS A 828 -35.99 -12.17 30.79
C LYS A 828 -35.34 -11.71 29.51
N THR A 829 -36.16 -11.54 28.47
CA THR A 829 -35.77 -10.89 27.21
C THR A 829 -35.13 -9.53 27.47
N TYR A 830 -33.99 -9.27 26.82
CA TYR A 830 -33.31 -7.99 26.96
C TYR A 830 -34.20 -6.86 26.44
N SER A 831 -34.30 -5.78 27.21
CA SER A 831 -35.06 -4.58 26.84
C SER A 831 -34.11 -3.39 26.84
N THR A 832 -33.73 -2.91 25.65
CA THR A 832 -32.78 -1.80 25.48
C THR A 832 -33.27 -0.55 26.22
N PRO A 833 -32.48 0.02 27.16
CA PRO A 833 -32.89 1.23 27.85
C PRO A 833 -33.05 2.39 26.85
N LYS A 834 -34.20 3.07 26.87
CA LYS A 834 -34.52 4.13 25.91
C LYS A 834 -33.49 5.27 25.99
N GLY A 835 -32.66 5.39 24.96
CA GLY A 835 -31.69 6.47 24.78
C GLY A 835 -30.22 6.06 24.93
N THR A 836 -29.91 4.84 25.36
CA THR A 836 -28.53 4.38 25.44
C THR A 836 -27.95 4.14 24.04
N ARG A 837 -27.05 5.02 23.61
CA ARG A 837 -26.18 4.81 22.45
C ARG A 837 -24.74 4.99 22.91
N LYS A 838 -23.88 4.00 22.67
CA LYS A 838 -22.43 4.18 22.77
C LYS A 838 -21.98 4.76 21.43
N ASP A 839 -21.48 5.98 21.42
CA ASP A 839 -21.09 6.65 20.18
C ASP A 839 -19.60 6.41 19.89
N LEU A 840 -19.31 5.45 19.01
CA LEU A 840 -17.96 5.15 18.56
C LEU A 840 -17.51 6.23 17.57
N ARG A 841 -16.94 7.33 18.09
CA ARG A 841 -16.58 8.53 17.32
C ARG A 841 -15.72 8.25 16.08
N VAL A 842 -14.87 7.23 16.09
CA VAL A 842 -14.09 6.82 14.90
C VAL A 842 -14.96 6.53 13.68
N LEU A 843 -16.17 6.01 13.87
CA LEU A 843 -17.10 5.67 12.79
C LEU A 843 -17.61 6.92 12.05
N SER A 844 -17.38 8.12 12.61
CA SER A 844 -17.61 9.40 11.93
C SER A 844 -16.55 9.74 10.88
N LYS A 845 -15.33 9.21 11.02
CA LYS A 845 -14.18 9.41 10.11
C LYS A 845 -14.23 8.44 8.92
N LEU A 846 -14.68 7.20 9.16
CA LEU A 846 -14.90 6.21 8.10
C LEU A 846 -16.02 6.67 7.13
N LYS A 847 -15.81 6.45 5.82
CA LYS A 847 -16.74 6.84 4.74
C LYS A 847 -17.97 5.90 4.64
N ILE A 848 -18.68 5.71 5.75
CA ILE A 848 -19.80 4.80 5.91
C ILE A 848 -21.15 5.52 6.10
N GLY A 849 -22.23 4.88 5.67
CA GLY A 849 -23.58 5.42 5.78
C GLY A 849 -24.05 5.60 7.23
N SER A 850 -24.88 6.63 7.47
CA SER A 850 -25.42 6.92 8.81
C SER A 850 -26.26 5.77 9.39
N LEU A 851 -26.93 4.98 8.54
CA LEU A 851 -27.65 3.77 8.96
C LEU A 851 -26.70 2.72 9.54
N VAL A 852 -25.56 2.46 8.88
CA VAL A 852 -24.53 1.51 9.30
C VAL A 852 -23.96 1.92 10.65
N ARG A 853 -23.54 3.20 10.77
CA ARG A 853 -23.04 3.79 12.04
C ARG A 853 -24.03 3.64 13.19
N ASN A 854 -25.32 3.94 12.95
CA ASN A 854 -26.36 3.80 13.97
C ASN A 854 -26.61 2.34 14.38
N ARG A 855 -26.49 1.37 13.46
CA ARG A 855 -26.60 -0.06 13.75
C ARG A 855 -25.44 -0.54 14.61
N ILE A 856 -24.20 -0.19 14.24
CA ILE A 856 -22.99 -0.53 15.02
C ILE A 856 -23.07 0.06 16.45
N ASN A 857 -23.37 1.36 16.58
CA ASN A 857 -23.52 2.03 17.88
C ASN A 857 -24.63 1.43 18.77
N ARG A 858 -25.70 0.87 18.17
CA ARG A 858 -26.77 0.15 18.88
C ARG A 858 -26.31 -1.24 19.31
N LEU A 859 -25.68 -1.99 18.41
CA LEU A 859 -25.14 -3.32 18.67
C LEU A 859 -24.15 -3.31 19.83
N VAL A 860 -23.21 -2.37 19.83
CA VAL A 860 -22.22 -2.20 20.90
C VAL A 860 -22.87 -1.74 22.22
N ALA A 861 -23.89 -0.87 22.17
CA ALA A 861 -24.64 -0.48 23.37
C ALA A 861 -25.35 -1.68 24.02
N THR A 862 -25.92 -2.58 23.22
CA THR A 862 -26.57 -3.81 23.69
C THR A 862 -25.55 -4.83 24.20
N MET A 863 -24.41 -5.00 23.52
CA MET A 863 -23.28 -5.83 24.00
C MET A 863 -22.80 -5.41 25.40
N HIS A 864 -22.53 -4.11 25.62
CA HIS A 864 -22.18 -3.57 26.94
C HIS A 864 -23.32 -3.70 27.97
N GLY A 865 -24.57 -3.75 27.50
CA GLY A 865 -25.76 -3.91 28.32
C GLY A 865 -26.01 -5.33 28.82
N ILE A 866 -25.53 -6.36 28.11
CA ILE A 866 -25.58 -7.77 28.54
C ILE A 866 -24.25 -8.27 29.11
N TYR A 867 -23.12 -7.65 28.74
CA TYR A 867 -21.78 -8.03 29.19
C TYR A 867 -20.94 -6.80 29.54
N SER A 868 -20.95 -6.42 30.81
CA SER A 868 -20.28 -5.22 31.32
C SER A 868 -18.75 -5.31 31.40
N ALA A 869 -18.16 -6.48 31.11
CA ALA A 869 -16.72 -6.70 31.14
C ALA A 869 -16.03 -6.40 29.80
N THR A 870 -16.80 -6.03 28.76
CA THR A 870 -16.26 -5.67 27.44
C THR A 870 -15.41 -4.39 27.51
N THR A 871 -14.26 -4.36 26.84
CA THR A 871 -13.33 -3.21 26.84
C THR A 871 -13.36 -2.45 25.50
N THR A 872 -12.51 -1.43 25.37
CA THR A 872 -12.33 -0.67 24.12
C THR A 872 -11.71 -1.52 23.01
N ASP A 873 -10.91 -2.54 23.37
CA ASP A 873 -10.24 -3.41 22.41
C ASP A 873 -11.25 -4.30 21.66
N GLU A 874 -12.27 -4.81 22.34
CA GLU A 874 -13.33 -5.61 21.71
C GLU A 874 -14.34 -4.74 20.94
N ASP A 875 -14.63 -3.53 21.42
CA ASP A 875 -15.38 -2.53 20.65
C ASP A 875 -14.67 -2.22 19.32
N PHE A 876 -13.35 -2.11 19.35
CA PHE A 876 -12.55 -1.93 18.14
C PHE A 876 -12.61 -3.19 17.26
N LEU A 877 -12.31 -4.36 17.83
CA LEU A 877 -12.16 -5.62 17.11
C LEU A 877 -13.44 -6.09 16.40
N TYR A 878 -14.61 -5.93 17.03
CA TYR A 878 -15.88 -6.44 16.51
C TYR A 878 -16.73 -5.39 15.79
N ALA A 879 -16.52 -4.10 16.04
CA ALA A 879 -17.38 -3.02 15.52
C ALA A 879 -16.66 -1.94 14.70
N VAL A 880 -15.34 -1.76 14.83
CA VAL A 880 -14.58 -0.73 14.08
C VAL A 880 -13.71 -1.36 12.99
N LEU A 881 -12.83 -2.29 13.37
CA LEU A 881 -11.91 -2.95 12.45
C LEU A 881 -12.63 -3.63 11.28
N PRO A 882 -13.72 -4.41 11.48
CA PRO A 882 -14.34 -5.12 10.37
C PRO A 882 -14.95 -4.19 9.33
N ILE A 883 -15.64 -3.11 9.77
CA ILE A 883 -16.24 -2.18 8.82
C ILE A 883 -15.19 -1.32 8.10
N ALA A 884 -14.06 -1.00 8.76
CA ALA A 884 -12.95 -0.29 8.13
C ALA A 884 -12.20 -1.16 7.10
N TYR A 885 -11.91 -2.42 7.46
CA TYR A 885 -11.29 -3.41 6.59
C TYR A 885 -12.14 -3.68 5.34
N ALA A 886 -13.42 -4.03 5.54
CA ALA A 886 -14.37 -4.29 4.48
C ALA A 886 -14.67 -3.05 3.60
N SER A 887 -14.47 -1.84 4.12
CA SER A 887 -14.64 -0.59 3.34
C SER A 887 -13.36 -0.07 2.70
N LEU A 888 -12.21 -0.75 2.83
CA LEU A 888 -10.89 -0.26 2.38
C LEU A 888 -10.49 1.11 3.00
N GLU A 889 -10.90 1.36 4.25
CA GLU A 889 -10.58 2.59 5.01
C GLU A 889 -9.53 2.33 6.11
N ILE A 890 -8.68 1.30 5.98
CA ILE A 890 -7.65 0.95 6.97
C ILE A 890 -6.63 2.09 7.19
N ASN A 891 -6.23 2.81 6.13
CA ASN A 891 -5.29 3.94 6.27
C ASN A 891 -5.85 5.04 7.19
N GLU A 892 -7.12 5.40 7.02
CA GLU A 892 -7.83 6.38 7.86
C GLU A 892 -7.96 5.88 9.31
N LEU A 893 -8.04 4.56 9.50
CA LEU A 893 -8.06 3.92 10.82
C LEU A 893 -6.68 3.93 11.50
N THR A 894 -5.61 3.59 10.77
CA THR A 894 -4.22 3.66 11.25
C THR A 894 -3.86 5.10 11.62
N GLU A 895 -4.21 6.09 10.79
CA GLU A 895 -4.09 7.52 11.14
C GLU A 895 -4.92 7.93 12.35
N ALA A 896 -6.05 7.28 12.62
CA ALA A 896 -6.89 7.53 13.79
C ALA A 896 -6.36 6.90 15.09
N ILE A 897 -5.50 5.89 14.99
CA ILE A 897 -4.83 5.20 16.11
C ILE A 897 -3.47 5.84 16.45
N ALA A 898 -2.74 6.33 15.43
CA ALA A 898 -1.39 6.86 15.58
C ALA A 898 -1.34 8.25 16.27
N ASP A 899 -2.41 9.03 16.21
CA ASP A 899 -2.48 10.35 16.84
C ASP A 899 -3.06 10.26 18.26
N PRO A 900 -2.28 10.53 19.33
CA PRO A 900 -2.76 10.47 20.72
C PRO A 900 -3.80 11.56 21.07
N GLN A 901 -4.14 12.47 20.15
CA GLN A 901 -5.28 13.40 20.28
C GLN A 901 -6.55 12.91 19.56
N LYS A 902 -6.53 11.80 18.80
CA LYS A 902 -7.70 11.24 18.10
C LYS A 902 -8.45 10.20 18.96
N ASP A 903 -9.75 10.08 18.71
CA ASP A 903 -10.75 9.46 19.59
C ASP A 903 -10.70 7.91 19.79
N ILE A 904 -9.59 7.22 19.50
CA ILE A 904 -9.43 5.79 19.80
C ILE A 904 -8.08 5.48 20.44
N ALA A 905 -8.14 4.72 21.54
CA ALA A 905 -6.99 4.11 22.18
C ALA A 905 -7.24 2.60 22.31
N ILE A 906 -6.52 1.81 21.51
CA ILE A 906 -6.42 0.34 21.63
C ILE A 906 -5.13 -0.04 22.35
N SER A 907 -5.12 -1.20 23.03
CA SER A 907 -3.96 -1.65 23.79
C SER A 907 -2.76 -2.02 22.92
N GLU A 908 -1.57 -1.91 23.51
CA GLU A 908 -0.30 -2.39 22.91
C GLU A 908 -0.26 -3.92 22.68
N GLY A 909 -1.18 -4.67 23.31
CA GLY A 909 -1.41 -6.08 22.99
C GLY A 909 -2.14 -6.22 21.66
N LEU A 910 -3.29 -5.56 21.53
CA LEU A 910 -4.10 -5.62 20.31
C LEU A 910 -3.38 -5.02 19.10
N LYS A 911 -2.65 -3.92 19.25
CA LYS A 911 -1.80 -3.36 18.18
C LYS A 911 -0.80 -4.38 17.63
N ARG A 912 -0.18 -5.16 18.52
CA ARG A 912 0.81 -6.19 18.15
C ARG A 912 0.14 -7.38 17.45
N ASP A 913 -1.01 -7.81 17.95
CA ASP A 913 -1.77 -8.91 17.37
C ASP A 913 -2.31 -8.55 15.96
N LEU A 914 -2.58 -7.26 15.71
CA LEU A 914 -3.08 -6.73 14.44
C LEU A 914 -2.01 -6.04 13.56
N GLN A 915 -0.72 -6.13 13.93
CA GLN A 915 0.39 -5.47 13.20
C GLN A 915 0.44 -5.85 11.70
N TYR A 916 0.00 -7.06 11.36
CA TYR A 916 -0.04 -7.54 9.97
C TYR A 916 -1.15 -6.90 9.11
N VAL A 917 -2.16 -6.28 9.73
CA VAL A 917 -3.24 -5.56 9.03
C VAL A 917 -3.08 -4.04 9.12
N LEU A 918 -2.69 -3.54 10.30
CA LEU A 918 -2.65 -2.11 10.57
C LEU A 918 -1.31 -1.45 10.20
N GLY A 919 -0.26 -2.24 9.99
CA GLY A 919 1.11 -1.79 9.76
C GLY A 919 1.93 -1.63 11.05
N GLU A 920 3.14 -1.09 10.91
CA GLU A 920 3.93 -0.65 12.06
C GLU A 920 3.48 0.76 12.51
N PHE A 921 3.39 0.96 13.82
CA PHE A 921 2.94 2.18 14.49
C PHE A 921 4.10 2.90 15.19
#